data_AF-A0A971KV11-F1
#
_entry.id   AF-A0A971KV11-F1
#
_cell.length_a   1.000
_cell.length_b   1.000
_cell.length_c   1.000
_cell.angle_alpha   90.00
_cell.angle_beta   90.00
_cell.angle_gamma   90.00
#
_symmetry.space_group_name_H-M   'P 1'
#
loop_
_entity.id
_entity.type
_entity.pdbx_description
1 polymer ?
#
loop_
_entity_poly.entity_id
_entity_poly.type
_entity_poly.pdbx_seq_one_letter_code
_entity_poly.pdbx_strand_id
1 'polypeptide(L)'
;EVNAGTLQGPASMEDVRDLMTFLTAKGMEKGDGFSEGAFNIADPNHRLRDFLDSCPETYQRPSSHIEGFQNTPGGGHRGIDAHANISLPYGKGTLLYGSMTSGTNQLQGDRLFLKMEAHGCRLTSRSAPNRDPQIVDRPARFKDIGQTLGHALGFCRTVLRGISGGRLFANLQDSRKERIPDDVARNFKTLVHTLDSSGQGEMAGILRQNDPLATAQGIRIMVANLDQALAQNNLLQDTRDSLQGLRNNLAARFDHLDVRIGNEVVLNQYELSGSPALTSTTNLMRATINSLLSVADAQSLRPDQVEHFARQLAKAATNIDEVDAEHSTVLMGNALRTAAEHLSPAQHEHLATLLNTPQLKGMMAGLLDVMALGGQPLGAMDDRSYMIATSASRKMSQIYLLLCNTSGLGEPVIGDSTHQDMDLVRPILKAVSNEAVLARHVRAADTTRTNQAQLAQQAAGIMHMGDARLLAGPGTIAVGQFVEAIQRGEVNREAISTHLLTGIQEDLANMPDNGLEGLSGQFVADFQRNGISVNGQFFGARGSNIPVEEQRAQVQAFIAAVGGQAKAQQIARVTSQARLGDMLTALHQDPGYGPLQHEHTVNAGTLHLPIAQTGRPSTMSFSILMHEDNACIQVDSSSQRVPEDPDSHELGMNSSFTFTLQGLGTPDPVVRLDDWDALFSSTPRRRIVDMDQANLRRGPDFASDSRLEAMFDTQLPNRDAITARLTTELTEELRTAKTPGYRGLPDEFIRDFFRRPLEVNGQTHGTHGGVNSFTEAERSDHLDAFIDAVGGESQARHIATMTYQNMFGLMDVVLTQDPAVGVMEEAFANHRSNFSTDIANLSITTHQDGNVDVHLDFRQQKGEADGYEFGKNGFLDFRLSDLNTDAPAVQLQGWDMHYGTNAPRE
;
A
#
# COMPACT_ATOMS: atom_id res chain seq x y z
N GLU A 1 -20.52 -18.52 -20.19
CA GLU A 1 -21.00 -17.56 -21.21
C GLU A 1 -21.51 -16.31 -20.52
N VAL A 2 -20.73 -15.23 -20.49
CA VAL A 2 -21.22 -13.90 -20.09
C VAL A 2 -21.86 -13.34 -21.36
N ASN A 3 -23.19 -13.28 -21.40
CA ASN A 3 -23.93 -12.65 -22.50
C ASN A 3 -23.33 -11.27 -22.77
N ALA A 4 -23.12 -10.94 -24.05
CA ALA A 4 -22.66 -9.65 -24.55
C ALA A 4 -23.68 -8.54 -24.26
N GLY A 5 -23.93 -8.29 -22.98
CA GLY A 5 -24.94 -7.38 -22.47
C GLY A 5 -24.56 -5.96 -22.83
N THR A 6 -25.31 -5.36 -23.74
CA THR A 6 -25.48 -3.92 -23.75
C THR A 6 -25.93 -3.50 -22.35
N LEU A 7 -25.08 -2.80 -21.60
CA LEU A 7 -25.47 -2.14 -20.36
C LEU A 7 -26.70 -1.27 -20.67
N GLN A 8 -27.84 -1.61 -20.08
CA GLN A 8 -29.08 -0.86 -20.24
C GLN A 8 -29.28 0.03 -19.02
N GLY A 9 -29.49 1.32 -19.25
CA GLY A 9 -29.76 2.31 -18.20
C GLY A 9 -28.57 3.23 -17.90
N PRO A 10 -28.78 4.20 -17.00
CA PRO A 10 -27.72 5.09 -16.55
C PRO A 10 -26.65 4.32 -15.76
N ALA A 11 -25.41 4.80 -15.80
CA ALA A 11 -24.31 4.20 -15.03
C ALA A 11 -24.61 4.21 -13.53
N SER A 12 -24.50 3.04 -12.90
CA SER A 12 -24.55 2.90 -11.45
C SER A 12 -23.18 3.17 -10.81
N MET A 13 -23.15 3.31 -9.49
CA MET A 13 -21.87 3.45 -8.77
C MET A 13 -21.07 2.14 -8.78
N GLU A 14 -21.74 1.01 -8.85
CA GLU A 14 -21.15 -0.31 -9.05
C GLU A 14 -20.44 -0.39 -10.40
N ASP A 15 -21.07 0.08 -11.49
CA ASP A 15 -20.44 0.13 -12.81
C ASP A 15 -19.17 0.99 -12.81
N VAL A 16 -19.20 2.13 -12.11
CA VAL A 16 -18.05 3.03 -11.97
C VAL A 16 -16.93 2.35 -11.18
N ARG A 17 -17.25 1.68 -10.07
CA ARG A 17 -16.27 0.93 -9.28
C ARG A 17 -15.67 -0.21 -10.09
N ASP A 18 -16.50 -0.98 -10.79
CA ASP A 18 -16.08 -2.17 -11.52
C ASP A 18 -15.21 -1.77 -12.72
N LEU A 19 -15.55 -0.67 -13.42
CA LEU A 19 -14.69 -0.04 -14.43
C LEU A 19 -13.32 0.31 -13.84
N MET A 20 -13.28 1.05 -12.74
CA MET A 20 -12.00 1.46 -12.15
C MET A 20 -11.19 0.29 -11.60
N THR A 21 -11.86 -0.77 -11.11
CA THR A 21 -11.22 -2.02 -10.68
C THR A 21 -10.60 -2.74 -11.86
N PHE A 22 -11.34 -2.87 -12.97
CA PHE A 22 -10.84 -3.44 -14.21
C PHE A 22 -9.64 -2.67 -14.77
N LEU A 23 -9.72 -1.34 -14.83
CA LEU A 23 -8.61 -0.50 -15.30
C LEU A 23 -7.39 -0.62 -14.39
N THR A 24 -7.58 -0.71 -13.07
CA THR A 24 -6.50 -0.95 -12.10
C THR A 24 -5.83 -2.29 -12.35
N ALA A 25 -6.60 -3.37 -12.53
CA ALA A 25 -6.05 -4.68 -12.88
C ALA A 25 -5.26 -4.63 -14.20
N LYS A 26 -5.76 -3.92 -15.22
CA LYS A 26 -5.04 -3.70 -16.48
C LYS A 26 -3.75 -2.90 -16.31
N GLY A 27 -3.74 -1.89 -15.43
CA GLY A 27 -2.51 -1.18 -15.05
C GLY A 27 -1.49 -2.11 -14.40
N MET A 28 -1.94 -2.99 -13.49
CA MET A 28 -1.09 -3.99 -12.83
C MET A 28 -0.53 -5.03 -13.81
N GLU A 29 -1.35 -5.52 -14.76
CA GLU A 29 -0.90 -6.43 -15.84
C GLU A 29 0.24 -5.82 -16.67
N LYS A 30 0.28 -4.49 -16.79
CA LYS A 30 1.34 -3.75 -17.50
C LYS A 30 2.57 -3.44 -16.63
N GLY A 31 2.57 -3.84 -15.36
CA GLY A 31 3.62 -3.47 -14.40
C GLY A 31 3.56 -2.01 -13.94
N ASP A 32 2.46 -1.33 -14.22
CA ASP A 32 2.24 0.10 -13.97
C ASP A 32 1.18 0.32 -12.86
N GLY A 33 1.07 -0.60 -11.90
CA GLY A 33 0.14 -0.48 -10.76
C GLY A 33 0.44 0.76 -9.91
N PHE A 34 -0.61 1.47 -9.48
CA PHE A 34 -0.51 2.63 -8.59
C PHE A 34 -1.75 2.76 -7.70
N SER A 35 -1.57 3.36 -6.52
CA SER A 35 -2.69 3.78 -5.66
C SER A 35 -3.18 5.20 -6.00
N GLU A 36 -2.30 6.03 -6.55
CA GLU A 36 -2.59 7.37 -7.07
C GLU A 36 -1.97 7.54 -8.45
N GLY A 37 -2.81 7.71 -9.45
CA GLY A 37 -2.41 7.88 -10.84
C GLY A 37 -3.64 8.04 -11.73
N ALA A 38 -3.39 8.14 -13.03
CA ALA A 38 -4.42 8.34 -14.02
C ALA A 38 -4.38 7.28 -15.12
N PHE A 39 -5.50 7.12 -15.80
CA PHE A 39 -5.64 6.33 -17.00
C PHE A 39 -5.96 7.23 -18.19
N ASN A 40 -5.41 6.89 -19.34
CA ASN A 40 -5.73 7.49 -20.63
C ASN A 40 -6.13 6.38 -21.59
N ILE A 41 -7.43 6.17 -21.73
CA ILE A 41 -7.98 5.03 -22.46
C ILE A 41 -8.63 5.46 -23.77
N ALA A 42 -8.61 4.59 -24.78
CA ALA A 42 -9.37 4.83 -26.01
C ALA A 42 -10.87 4.91 -25.69
N ASP A 43 -11.55 5.95 -26.18
CA ASP A 43 -13.01 6.11 -26.04
C ASP A 43 -13.64 6.59 -27.37
N PRO A 44 -13.67 5.72 -28.40
CA PRO A 44 -14.16 6.09 -29.71
C PRO A 44 -15.62 6.55 -29.65
N ASN A 45 -15.89 7.74 -30.21
CA ASN A 45 -17.21 8.37 -30.19
C ASN A 45 -17.75 8.64 -28.77
N HIS A 46 -16.87 8.81 -27.78
CA HIS A 46 -17.25 9.20 -26.42
C HIS A 46 -18.22 8.24 -25.71
N ARG A 47 -18.25 6.96 -26.09
CA ARG A 47 -19.25 6.00 -25.58
C ARG A 47 -19.17 5.79 -24.08
N LEU A 48 -17.96 5.62 -23.55
CA LEU A 48 -17.75 5.41 -22.12
C LEU A 48 -17.94 6.70 -21.35
N ARG A 49 -17.48 7.83 -21.89
CA ARG A 49 -17.77 9.15 -21.33
C ARG A 49 -19.29 9.37 -21.18
N ASP A 50 -20.06 9.17 -22.25
CA ASP A 50 -21.50 9.41 -22.25
C ASP A 50 -22.22 8.46 -21.27
N PHE A 51 -21.72 7.22 -21.14
CA PHE A 51 -22.18 6.30 -20.11
C PHE A 51 -21.89 6.83 -18.70
N LEU A 52 -20.68 7.32 -18.41
CA LEU A 52 -20.36 7.92 -17.11
C LEU A 52 -21.16 9.20 -16.85
N ASP A 53 -21.38 10.03 -17.87
CA ASP A 53 -22.20 11.25 -17.80
C ASP A 53 -23.65 10.95 -17.43
N SER A 54 -24.14 9.74 -17.72
CA SER A 54 -25.47 9.29 -17.32
C SER A 54 -25.59 8.92 -15.83
N CYS A 55 -24.47 8.83 -15.10
CA CYS A 55 -24.49 8.51 -13.67
C CYS A 55 -25.18 9.63 -12.87
N PRO A 56 -26.14 9.32 -11.97
CA PRO A 56 -26.82 10.32 -11.14
C PRO A 56 -25.90 11.11 -10.20
N GLU A 57 -24.69 10.60 -9.94
CA GLU A 57 -23.69 11.23 -9.07
C GLU A 57 -22.68 12.10 -9.83
N THR A 58 -22.85 12.25 -11.14
CA THR A 58 -22.00 13.09 -11.98
C THR A 58 -22.18 14.58 -11.67
N TYR A 59 -21.09 15.34 -11.70
CA TYR A 59 -21.09 16.79 -11.68
C TYR A 59 -19.90 17.34 -12.45
N GLN A 60 -20.04 18.53 -13.03
CA GLN A 60 -18.96 19.20 -13.73
C GLN A 60 -18.04 19.89 -12.72
N ARG A 61 -16.72 19.96 -12.98
CA ARG A 61 -15.76 20.63 -12.09
C ARG A 61 -14.53 21.13 -12.86
N PRO A 62 -13.88 22.22 -12.42
CA PRO A 62 -12.55 22.54 -12.91
C PRO A 62 -11.55 21.49 -12.42
N SER A 63 -10.47 21.30 -13.17
CA SER A 63 -9.31 20.54 -12.70
C SER A 63 -8.04 21.06 -13.37
N SER A 64 -6.88 20.78 -12.79
CA SER A 64 -5.57 21.17 -13.36
C SER A 64 -4.96 20.10 -14.26
N HIS A 65 -5.65 18.97 -14.42
CA HIS A 65 -5.23 17.89 -15.30
C HIS A 65 -5.65 18.23 -16.74
N ILE A 66 -4.80 17.92 -17.72
CA ILE A 66 -5.07 18.02 -19.16
C ILE A 66 -5.80 19.32 -19.60
N GLU A 67 -5.48 20.47 -18.99
CA GLU A 67 -6.22 21.74 -19.13
C GLU A 67 -6.50 22.17 -20.59
N GLY A 68 -5.55 21.89 -21.50
CA GLY A 68 -5.69 22.16 -22.93
C GLY A 68 -6.84 21.41 -23.63
N PHE A 69 -7.42 20.38 -23.01
CA PHE A 69 -8.60 19.67 -23.52
C PHE A 69 -9.90 20.14 -22.86
N GLN A 70 -9.85 20.80 -21.70
CA GLN A 70 -11.06 21.26 -21.00
C GLN A 70 -11.82 22.35 -21.76
N ASN A 71 -11.13 23.04 -22.68
CA ASN A 71 -11.73 24.13 -23.45
C ASN A 71 -12.51 23.66 -24.68
N THR A 72 -12.45 22.38 -25.06
CA THR A 72 -13.21 21.88 -26.21
C THR A 72 -14.67 21.59 -25.83
N PRO A 73 -15.61 21.65 -26.79
CA PRO A 73 -16.99 21.22 -26.55
C PRO A 73 -17.04 19.79 -26.00
N GLY A 74 -17.60 19.61 -24.81
CA GLY A 74 -17.62 18.32 -24.12
C GLY A 74 -16.27 17.89 -23.50
N GLY A 75 -15.23 18.72 -23.57
CA GLY A 75 -13.93 18.47 -22.94
C GLY A 75 -13.87 18.81 -21.45
N GLY A 76 -14.81 19.62 -20.95
CA GLY A 76 -14.87 20.02 -19.54
C GLY A 76 -14.88 18.82 -18.59
N HIS A 77 -14.15 18.91 -17.49
CA HIS A 77 -13.99 17.80 -16.54
C HIS A 77 -15.23 17.55 -15.69
N ARG A 78 -15.39 16.29 -15.27
CA ARG A 78 -16.48 15.82 -14.42
C ARG A 78 -15.95 15.01 -13.24
N GLY A 79 -16.71 15.00 -12.17
CA GLY A 79 -16.53 14.14 -11.01
C GLY A 79 -17.73 13.22 -10.84
N ILE A 80 -17.50 11.99 -10.39
CA ILE A 80 -18.51 11.10 -9.81
C ILE A 80 -18.07 10.77 -8.40
N ASP A 81 -18.86 11.12 -7.40
CA ASP A 81 -18.51 10.89 -6.00
C ASP A 81 -19.11 9.59 -5.48
N ALA A 82 -18.23 8.66 -5.13
CA ALA A 82 -18.62 7.40 -4.53
C ALA A 82 -19.24 7.61 -3.13
N HIS A 83 -20.17 6.75 -2.76
CA HIS A 83 -20.93 6.86 -1.51
C HIS A 83 -20.41 5.91 -0.45
N ALA A 84 -20.81 6.12 0.81
CA ALA A 84 -20.23 5.43 1.97
C ALA A 84 -20.21 3.89 1.87
N ASN A 85 -21.06 3.30 1.04
CA ASN A 85 -21.17 1.84 0.88
C ASN A 85 -20.39 1.30 -0.34
N ILE A 86 -19.86 2.16 -1.20
CA ILE A 86 -19.14 1.80 -2.43
C ILE A 86 -17.90 2.68 -2.52
N SER A 87 -16.72 2.11 -2.29
CA SER A 87 -15.44 2.78 -2.52
C SER A 87 -14.87 2.40 -3.88
N LEU A 88 -14.19 3.34 -4.54
CA LEU A 88 -13.32 3.01 -5.66
C LEU A 88 -12.08 2.27 -5.14
N PRO A 89 -11.29 1.60 -6.01
CA PRO A 89 -10.02 0.98 -5.61
C PRO A 89 -9.16 1.90 -4.74
N TYR A 90 -8.44 1.30 -3.78
CA TYR A 90 -7.61 2.01 -2.80
C TYR A 90 -8.37 3.02 -1.92
N GLY A 91 -9.66 2.79 -1.67
CA GLY A 91 -10.47 3.64 -0.81
C GLY A 91 -10.74 5.03 -1.37
N LYS A 92 -10.54 5.24 -2.68
CA LYS A 92 -10.76 6.54 -3.31
C LYS A 92 -12.25 6.87 -3.35
N GLY A 93 -12.56 8.15 -3.11
CA GLY A 93 -13.93 8.64 -2.93
C GLY A 93 -14.55 9.26 -4.17
N THR A 94 -13.75 9.56 -5.20
CA THR A 94 -14.20 10.29 -6.39
C THR A 94 -13.49 9.79 -7.64
N LEU A 95 -14.23 9.64 -8.74
CA LEU A 95 -13.68 9.51 -10.08
C LEU A 95 -13.69 10.88 -10.75
N LEU A 96 -12.52 11.44 -11.07
CA LEU A 96 -12.34 12.54 -12.01
C LEU A 96 -12.22 11.96 -13.42
N TYR A 97 -12.96 12.51 -14.39
CA TYR A 97 -12.79 12.13 -15.80
C TYR A 97 -12.99 13.31 -16.76
N GLY A 98 -12.40 13.21 -17.95
CA GLY A 98 -12.40 14.26 -18.97
C GLY A 98 -12.16 13.72 -20.37
N SER A 99 -12.90 14.25 -21.35
CA SER A 99 -12.73 13.88 -22.75
C SER A 99 -11.45 14.47 -23.32
N MET A 100 -10.72 13.67 -24.10
CA MET A 100 -9.62 14.12 -24.92
C MET A 100 -10.01 13.91 -26.39
N THR A 101 -10.53 14.97 -27.02
CA THR A 101 -11.09 14.89 -28.38
C THR A 101 -9.99 14.87 -29.44
N SER A 102 -10.17 14.01 -30.44
CA SER A 102 -9.30 13.90 -31.61
C SER A 102 -9.07 15.26 -32.28
N GLY A 103 -7.85 15.50 -32.78
CA GLY A 103 -7.46 16.75 -33.44
C GLY A 103 -7.17 17.91 -32.49
N THR A 104 -7.58 17.82 -31.22
CA THR A 104 -7.20 18.80 -30.19
C THR A 104 -5.80 18.49 -29.71
N ASN A 105 -4.92 19.50 -29.64
CA ASN A 105 -3.53 19.32 -29.17
C ASN A 105 -2.81 18.15 -29.89
N GLN A 106 -3.09 18.01 -31.19
CA GLN A 106 -2.56 16.97 -32.08
C GLN A 106 -2.83 15.52 -31.63
N LEU A 107 -3.83 15.29 -30.78
CA LEU A 107 -4.20 13.96 -30.35
C LEU A 107 -4.81 13.15 -31.50
N GLN A 108 -4.36 11.91 -31.65
CA GLN A 108 -4.94 10.96 -32.59
C GLN A 108 -6.04 10.13 -31.93
N GLY A 109 -7.28 10.32 -32.39
CA GLY A 109 -8.44 9.59 -31.91
C GLY A 109 -8.99 10.11 -30.58
N ASP A 110 -10.25 9.78 -30.30
CA ASP A 110 -10.92 10.17 -29.06
C ASP A 110 -10.50 9.28 -27.90
N ARG A 111 -10.20 9.91 -26.78
CA ARG A 111 -9.75 9.25 -25.56
C ARG A 111 -10.44 9.79 -24.33
N LEU A 112 -10.38 9.04 -23.25
CA LEU A 112 -10.93 9.37 -21.96
C LEU A 112 -9.82 9.35 -20.91
N PHE A 113 -9.62 10.49 -20.26
CA PHE A 113 -8.76 10.61 -19.09
C PHE A 113 -9.59 10.28 -17.84
N LEU A 114 -9.09 9.37 -17.00
CA LEU A 114 -9.73 8.97 -15.74
C LEU A 114 -8.73 9.01 -14.60
N LYS A 115 -9.14 9.49 -13.43
CA LYS A 115 -8.29 9.54 -12.24
C LYS A 115 -9.14 9.35 -10.99
N MET A 116 -8.69 8.47 -10.10
CA MET A 116 -9.31 8.30 -8.79
C MET A 116 -8.73 9.32 -7.80
N GLU A 117 -9.59 10.02 -7.09
CA GLU A 117 -9.23 11.04 -6.10
C GLU A 117 -9.82 10.68 -4.73
N ALA A 118 -9.15 11.11 -3.66
CA ALA A 118 -9.64 10.91 -2.30
C ALA A 118 -10.90 11.74 -2.02
N HIS A 119 -11.04 12.90 -2.67
CA HIS A 119 -12.08 13.86 -2.38
C HIS A 119 -12.69 14.47 -3.65
N GLY A 120 -14.00 14.66 -3.61
CA GLY A 120 -14.77 15.37 -4.62
C GLY A 120 -14.64 16.88 -4.51
N CYS A 121 -15.12 17.60 -5.53
CA CYS A 121 -15.12 19.07 -5.58
C CYS A 121 -16.43 19.64 -6.07
N ARG A 122 -17.54 19.04 -5.68
CA ARG A 122 -18.87 19.46 -6.13
C ARG A 122 -19.16 20.94 -5.91
N LEU A 123 -18.60 21.58 -4.89
CA LEU A 123 -18.85 23.01 -4.64
C LEU A 123 -18.13 23.94 -5.64
N THR A 124 -17.12 23.42 -6.36
CA THR A 124 -16.39 24.17 -7.39
C THR A 124 -17.04 24.08 -8.77
N SER A 125 -18.15 23.34 -8.93
CA SER A 125 -18.77 23.08 -10.23
C SER A 125 -19.10 24.36 -11.01
N ARG A 126 -19.46 25.44 -10.32
CA ARG A 126 -19.77 26.72 -10.98
C ARG A 126 -18.57 27.39 -11.64
N SER A 127 -17.37 27.01 -11.24
CA SER A 127 -16.10 27.51 -11.78
C SER A 127 -15.54 26.60 -12.88
N ALA A 128 -16.25 25.55 -13.28
CA ALA A 128 -15.81 24.69 -14.38
C ALA A 128 -15.79 25.50 -15.69
N PRO A 129 -14.67 25.52 -16.42
CA PRO A 129 -14.62 26.15 -17.73
C PRO A 129 -15.53 25.38 -18.70
N ASN A 130 -16.18 26.11 -19.61
CA ASN A 130 -16.99 25.55 -20.71
C ASN A 130 -17.96 24.45 -20.27
N ARG A 131 -18.77 24.76 -19.25
CA ARG A 131 -19.81 23.85 -18.76
C ARG A 131 -20.69 23.35 -19.89
N ASP A 132 -20.85 22.03 -19.95
CA ASP A 132 -21.78 21.37 -20.85
C ASP A 132 -23.21 21.62 -20.36
N PRO A 133 -24.06 22.33 -21.13
CA PRO A 133 -25.43 22.62 -20.71
C PRO A 133 -26.32 21.37 -20.68
N GLN A 134 -25.91 20.26 -21.31
CA GLN A 134 -26.69 19.03 -21.35
C GLN A 134 -26.47 18.15 -20.11
N ILE A 135 -25.36 18.36 -19.39
CA ILE A 135 -25.03 17.58 -18.20
C ILE A 135 -25.50 18.31 -16.93
N VAL A 136 -26.46 17.72 -16.25
CA VAL A 136 -26.99 18.23 -14.98
C VAL A 136 -26.09 17.77 -13.84
N ASP A 137 -25.56 18.72 -13.05
CA ASP A 137 -24.82 18.35 -11.84
C ASP A 137 -25.75 17.68 -10.83
N ARG A 138 -25.27 16.63 -10.16
CA ARG A 138 -25.92 16.07 -8.97
C ARG A 138 -26.21 17.16 -7.93
N PRO A 139 -27.23 17.02 -7.05
CA PRO A 139 -27.46 17.97 -5.97
C PRO A 139 -26.25 18.09 -5.03
N ALA A 140 -25.99 19.31 -4.54
CA ALA A 140 -24.98 19.53 -3.50
C ALA A 140 -25.48 19.01 -2.14
N ARG A 141 -24.56 18.48 -1.34
CA ARG A 141 -24.82 17.87 -0.02
C ARG A 141 -23.86 18.48 1.01
N PHE A 142 -24.22 18.41 2.29
CA PHE A 142 -23.40 18.98 3.36
C PHE A 142 -21.96 18.41 3.39
N LYS A 143 -21.80 17.11 3.11
CA LYS A 143 -20.49 16.45 3.01
C LYS A 143 -19.58 17.04 1.93
N ASP A 144 -20.14 17.71 0.91
CA ASP A 144 -19.37 18.28 -0.20
C ASP A 144 -18.47 19.44 0.25
N ILE A 145 -18.80 20.08 1.38
CA ILE A 145 -17.95 21.10 2.04
C ILE A 145 -16.63 20.45 2.48
N GLY A 146 -16.72 19.35 3.24
CA GLY A 146 -15.56 18.60 3.71
C GLY A 146 -14.74 18.03 2.56
N GLN A 147 -15.39 17.49 1.52
CA GLN A 147 -14.70 16.98 0.33
C GLN A 147 -13.96 18.10 -0.42
N THR A 148 -14.61 19.25 -0.65
CA THR A 148 -13.99 20.38 -1.35
C THR A 148 -12.80 20.95 -0.57
N LEU A 149 -12.93 21.08 0.76
CA LEU A 149 -11.82 21.51 1.63
C LEU A 149 -10.69 20.48 1.64
N GLY A 150 -11.00 19.19 1.73
CA GLY A 150 -10.02 18.11 1.66
C GLY A 150 -9.26 18.12 0.34
N HIS A 151 -9.94 18.37 -0.79
CA HIS A 151 -9.28 18.53 -2.08
C HIS A 151 -8.38 19.78 -2.12
N ALA A 152 -8.84 20.92 -1.60
CA ALA A 152 -8.03 22.15 -1.53
C ALA A 152 -6.77 21.96 -0.68
N LEU A 153 -6.89 21.29 0.48
CA LEU A 153 -5.76 20.94 1.33
C LEU A 153 -4.81 19.97 0.64
N GLY A 154 -5.33 18.97 -0.09
CA GLY A 154 -4.53 18.06 -0.91
C GLY A 154 -3.74 18.80 -2.00
N PHE A 155 -4.36 19.80 -2.64
CA PHE A 155 -3.68 20.68 -3.60
C PHE A 155 -2.58 21.52 -2.92
N CYS A 156 -2.87 22.18 -1.80
CA CYS A 156 -1.87 22.93 -1.03
C CYS A 156 -0.69 22.05 -0.62
N ARG A 157 -0.94 20.84 -0.12
CA ARG A 157 0.11 19.86 0.22
C ARG A 157 0.95 19.51 -1.01
N THR A 158 0.32 19.37 -2.17
CA THR A 158 1.00 19.08 -3.44
C THR A 158 1.89 20.24 -3.89
N VAL A 159 1.44 21.48 -3.71
CA VAL A 159 2.22 22.70 -4.00
C VAL A 159 3.38 22.85 -3.02
N LEU A 160 3.13 22.71 -1.71
CA LEU A 160 4.15 22.76 -0.66
C LEU A 160 5.20 21.65 -0.83
N ARG A 161 4.79 20.45 -1.26
CA ARG A 161 5.71 19.36 -1.65
C ARG A 161 6.59 19.78 -2.84
N GLY A 162 6.04 20.45 -3.84
CA GLY A 162 6.80 20.96 -4.99
C GLY A 162 7.83 22.01 -4.60
N ILE A 163 7.44 22.96 -3.73
CA ILE A 163 8.32 24.04 -3.25
C ILE A 163 9.44 23.48 -2.35
N SER A 164 9.12 22.49 -1.50
CA SER A 164 10.09 21.87 -0.58
C SER A 164 10.95 20.77 -1.19
N GLY A 165 10.77 20.44 -2.48
CA GLY A 165 11.46 19.32 -3.12
C GLY A 165 11.18 17.97 -2.45
N GLY A 166 10.01 17.80 -1.83
CA GLY A 166 9.65 16.59 -1.08
C GLY A 166 10.11 16.54 0.38
N ARG A 167 10.78 17.57 0.90
CA ARG A 167 11.28 17.59 2.29
C ARG A 167 10.17 17.70 3.34
N LEU A 168 9.14 18.50 3.09
CA LEU A 168 8.03 18.67 4.05
C LEU A 168 7.03 17.50 4.01
N PHE A 169 6.96 16.80 2.89
CA PHE A 169 6.07 15.67 2.69
C PHE A 169 6.77 14.64 1.80
N ALA A 170 7.34 13.60 2.42
CA ALA A 170 7.95 12.49 1.69
C ALA A 170 6.95 11.89 0.69
N ASN A 171 7.49 11.37 -0.42
CA ASN A 171 6.66 10.70 -1.42
C ASN A 171 5.97 9.50 -0.75
N LEU A 172 4.64 9.42 -0.84
CA LEU A 172 3.98 8.13 -0.71
C LEU A 172 4.61 7.21 -1.77
N GLN A 173 5.05 6.03 -1.34
CA GLN A 173 5.86 5.10 -2.14
C GLN A 173 5.20 4.76 -3.50
N ASP A 174 3.87 4.89 -3.58
CA ASP A 174 3.05 4.56 -4.76
C ASP A 174 2.31 5.76 -5.40
N SER A 175 2.65 7.01 -5.05
CA SER A 175 1.99 8.21 -5.58
C SER A 175 2.61 8.64 -6.91
N ARG A 176 2.04 8.17 -8.02
CA ARG A 176 2.47 8.44 -9.39
C ARG A 176 1.71 9.64 -9.95
N LYS A 177 2.32 10.83 -9.86
CA LYS A 177 1.76 12.01 -10.55
C LYS A 177 1.76 11.77 -12.06
N GLU A 178 0.62 12.01 -12.70
CA GLU A 178 0.36 11.97 -14.15
C GLU A 178 1.11 13.04 -14.98
N ARG A 179 2.28 13.48 -14.51
CA ARG A 179 3.13 14.48 -15.16
C ARG A 179 4.28 13.80 -15.88
N ILE A 180 4.92 14.53 -16.79
CA ILE A 180 6.22 14.14 -17.33
C ILE A 180 7.17 13.95 -16.14
N PRO A 181 7.90 12.84 -16.06
CA PRO A 181 8.92 12.66 -15.02
C PRO A 181 9.93 13.81 -15.01
N ASP A 182 10.34 14.25 -13.82
CA ASP A 182 11.24 15.41 -13.68
C ASP A 182 12.59 15.20 -14.39
N ASP A 183 13.09 13.96 -14.44
CA ASP A 183 14.31 13.60 -15.17
C ASP A 183 14.12 13.75 -16.68
N VAL A 184 12.99 13.29 -17.23
CA VAL A 184 12.65 13.46 -18.65
C VAL A 184 12.52 14.95 -18.99
N ALA A 185 11.79 15.72 -18.18
CA ALA A 185 11.60 17.15 -18.38
C ALA A 185 12.94 17.91 -18.31
N ARG A 186 13.83 17.54 -17.39
CA ARG A 186 15.17 18.12 -17.25
C ARG A 186 16.06 17.78 -18.43
N ASN A 187 16.07 16.52 -18.88
CA ASN A 187 16.84 16.08 -20.04
C ASN A 187 16.39 16.83 -21.30
N PHE A 188 15.08 16.98 -21.50
CA PHE A 188 14.52 17.74 -22.60
C PHE A 188 14.91 19.23 -22.55
N LYS A 189 14.77 19.88 -21.38
CA LYS A 189 15.19 21.29 -21.19
C LYS A 189 16.69 21.48 -21.44
N THR A 190 17.51 20.54 -20.96
CA THR A 190 18.97 20.57 -21.15
C THR A 190 19.34 20.44 -22.62
N LEU A 191 18.66 19.55 -23.35
CA LEU A 191 18.84 19.38 -24.79
C LEU A 191 18.47 20.66 -25.54
N VAL A 192 17.29 21.23 -25.28
CA VAL A 192 16.83 22.49 -25.90
C VAL A 192 17.81 23.63 -25.60
N HIS A 193 18.29 23.75 -24.36
CA HIS A 193 19.26 24.77 -23.98
C HIS A 193 20.61 24.59 -24.69
N THR A 194 21.11 23.35 -24.79
CA THR A 194 22.37 23.04 -25.47
C THR A 194 22.30 23.40 -26.94
N LEU A 195 21.17 23.15 -27.61
CA LEU A 195 20.95 23.52 -29.01
C LEU A 195 20.96 25.05 -29.20
N ASP A 196 20.29 25.81 -28.34
CA ASP A 196 20.33 27.27 -28.38
C ASP A 196 21.77 27.80 -28.21
N SER A 197 22.47 27.32 -27.18
CA SER A 197 23.83 27.78 -26.86
C SER A 197 24.85 27.41 -27.95
N SER A 198 24.57 26.37 -28.73
CA SER A 198 25.41 25.92 -29.85
C SER A 198 25.04 26.59 -31.18
N GLY A 199 24.15 27.61 -31.18
CA GLY A 199 23.73 28.32 -32.39
C GLY A 199 22.71 27.56 -33.25
N GLN A 200 22.13 26.46 -32.76
CA GLN A 200 21.12 25.65 -33.45
C GLN A 200 19.69 26.07 -33.05
N GLY A 201 19.43 27.38 -33.01
CA GLY A 201 18.17 27.95 -32.53
C GLY A 201 16.93 27.51 -33.31
N GLU A 202 17.07 27.15 -34.60
CA GLU A 202 15.98 26.58 -35.40
C GLU A 202 15.54 25.22 -34.87
N MET A 203 16.49 24.34 -34.53
CA MET A 203 16.19 23.01 -33.96
C MET A 203 15.57 23.13 -32.57
N ALA A 204 16.12 24.02 -31.73
CA ALA A 204 15.52 24.34 -30.45
C ALA A 204 14.10 24.91 -30.60
N GLY A 205 13.86 25.70 -31.66
CA GLY A 205 12.55 26.20 -32.05
C GLY A 205 11.56 25.07 -32.39
N ILE A 206 11.98 24.07 -33.17
CA ILE A 206 11.16 22.87 -33.44
C ILE A 206 10.82 22.15 -32.14
N LEU A 207 11.80 21.91 -31.26
CA LEU A 207 11.57 21.23 -29.99
C LEU A 207 10.59 21.98 -29.07
N ARG A 208 10.52 23.30 -29.13
CA ARG A 208 9.59 24.11 -28.34
C ARG A 208 8.17 24.17 -28.89
N GLN A 209 7.91 23.68 -30.10
CA GLN A 209 6.59 23.80 -30.73
C GLN A 209 5.51 23.17 -29.86
N ASN A 210 4.39 23.90 -29.71
CA ASN A 210 3.23 23.47 -28.93
C ASN A 210 3.50 23.17 -27.45
N ASP A 211 4.57 23.74 -26.87
CA ASP A 211 4.95 23.62 -25.45
C ASP A 211 4.85 22.18 -24.90
N PRO A 212 5.79 21.29 -25.23
CA PRO A 212 5.72 19.88 -24.82
C PRO A 212 5.70 19.67 -23.30
N LEU A 213 6.13 20.67 -22.51
CA LEU A 213 6.18 20.60 -21.06
C LEU A 213 4.85 21.03 -20.40
N ALA A 214 3.90 21.55 -21.19
CA ALA A 214 2.57 21.88 -20.72
C ALA A 214 1.79 20.62 -20.31
N THR A 215 0.91 20.77 -19.32
CA THR A 215 0.15 19.69 -18.68
C THR A 215 -0.77 18.91 -19.64
N ALA A 216 -1.15 19.50 -20.77
CA ALA A 216 -2.02 18.87 -21.76
C ALA A 216 -1.27 18.31 -23.00
N GLN A 217 0.02 18.62 -23.15
CA GLN A 217 0.79 18.30 -24.36
C GLN A 217 1.65 17.06 -24.13
N GLY A 218 2.58 17.15 -23.18
CA GLY A 218 3.25 15.98 -22.64
C GLY A 218 4.22 15.27 -23.59
N ILE A 219 4.47 13.99 -23.29
CA ILE A 219 5.45 13.13 -23.99
C ILE A 219 5.16 13.02 -25.49
N ARG A 220 3.89 12.95 -25.93
CA ARG A 220 3.55 12.83 -27.35
C ARG A 220 4.06 13.98 -28.20
N ILE A 221 3.97 15.21 -27.70
CA ILE A 221 4.46 16.38 -28.41
C ILE A 221 5.99 16.42 -28.38
N MET A 222 6.61 15.98 -27.28
CA MET A 222 8.08 15.83 -27.25
C MET A 222 8.57 14.88 -28.33
N VAL A 223 7.93 13.72 -28.47
CA VAL A 223 8.31 12.71 -29.47
C VAL A 223 8.04 13.23 -30.89
N ALA A 224 6.88 13.85 -31.15
CA ALA A 224 6.59 14.44 -32.45
C ALA A 224 7.61 15.52 -32.85
N ASN A 225 7.99 16.40 -31.92
CA ASN A 225 8.98 17.44 -32.19
C ASN A 225 10.40 16.85 -32.37
N LEU A 226 10.75 15.80 -31.62
CA LEU A 226 12.02 15.07 -31.81
C LEU A 226 12.06 14.41 -33.20
N ASP A 227 10.97 13.79 -33.63
CA ASP A 227 10.86 13.15 -34.95
C ASP A 227 10.96 14.19 -36.07
N GLN A 228 10.30 15.33 -35.92
CA GLN A 228 10.40 16.45 -36.86
C GLN A 228 11.81 17.04 -36.93
N ALA A 229 12.51 17.14 -35.80
CA ALA A 229 13.90 17.60 -35.75
C ALA A 229 14.83 16.57 -36.42
N LEU A 230 14.67 15.28 -36.12
CA LEU A 230 15.48 14.18 -36.68
C LEU A 230 15.31 14.02 -38.20
N ALA A 231 14.16 14.44 -38.75
CA ALA A 231 13.90 14.45 -40.19
C ALA A 231 14.69 15.53 -40.96
N GLN A 232 15.37 16.46 -40.27
CA GLN A 232 16.16 17.51 -40.92
C GLN A 232 17.48 16.93 -41.48
N ASN A 233 17.75 17.22 -42.76
CA ASN A 233 18.91 16.65 -43.47
C ASN A 233 20.27 17.24 -43.07
N ASN A 234 20.28 18.39 -42.39
CA ASN A 234 21.47 19.18 -42.05
C ASN A 234 21.92 19.04 -40.59
N LEU A 235 21.43 18.03 -39.85
CA LEU A 235 21.85 17.80 -38.47
C LEU A 235 23.31 17.32 -38.37
N LEU A 236 24.09 17.99 -37.52
CA LEU A 236 25.38 17.46 -37.06
C LEU A 236 25.18 16.11 -36.36
N GLN A 237 26.16 15.21 -36.49
CA GLN A 237 26.05 13.86 -35.95
C GLN A 237 25.81 13.86 -34.43
N ASP A 238 26.57 14.64 -33.67
CA ASP A 238 26.41 14.73 -32.21
C ASP A 238 25.01 15.22 -31.80
N THR A 239 24.42 16.14 -32.57
CA THR A 239 23.05 16.61 -32.37
C THR A 239 22.05 15.50 -32.66
N ARG A 240 22.22 14.80 -33.78
CA ARG A 240 21.38 13.66 -34.17
C ARG A 240 21.42 12.56 -33.11
N ASP A 241 22.60 12.23 -32.59
CA ASP A 241 22.79 11.22 -31.55
C ASP A 241 22.12 11.64 -30.24
N SER A 242 22.19 12.92 -29.87
CA SER A 242 21.53 13.45 -28.66
C SER A 242 20.00 13.41 -28.77
N LEU A 243 19.44 13.84 -29.91
CA LEU A 243 18.00 13.78 -30.20
C LEU A 243 17.50 12.33 -30.20
N GLN A 244 18.21 11.45 -30.93
CA GLN A 244 17.89 10.04 -31.03
C GLN A 244 18.01 9.34 -29.67
N GLY A 245 19.01 9.69 -28.87
CA GLY A 245 19.22 9.17 -27.53
C GLY A 245 18.03 9.46 -26.60
N LEU A 246 17.55 10.70 -26.58
CA LEU A 246 16.37 11.07 -25.79
C LEU A 246 15.10 10.37 -26.31
N ARG A 247 14.91 10.33 -27.63
CA ARG A 247 13.78 9.61 -28.25
C ARG A 247 13.77 8.13 -27.89
N ASN A 248 14.92 7.47 -27.97
CA ASN A 248 15.08 6.06 -27.64
C ASN A 248 14.84 5.81 -26.13
N ASN A 249 15.30 6.72 -25.27
CA ASN A 249 15.01 6.65 -23.84
C ASN A 249 13.50 6.70 -23.55
N LEU A 250 12.77 7.61 -24.22
CA LEU A 250 11.31 7.68 -24.11
C LEU A 250 10.64 6.39 -24.59
N ALA A 251 11.05 5.87 -25.76
CA ALA A 251 10.49 4.63 -26.32
C ALA A 251 10.83 3.37 -25.52
N ALA A 252 11.95 3.35 -24.80
CA ALA A 252 12.31 2.26 -23.91
C ALA A 252 11.52 2.29 -22.60
N ARG A 253 11.16 3.48 -22.12
CA ARG A 253 10.47 3.68 -20.84
C ARG A 253 8.96 3.66 -20.95
N PHE A 254 8.41 4.10 -22.08
CA PHE A 254 6.99 4.33 -22.25
C PHE A 254 6.45 3.67 -23.51
N ASP A 255 5.21 3.20 -23.41
CA ASP A 255 4.40 2.77 -24.54
C ASP A 255 3.47 3.90 -25.02
N HIS A 256 2.81 3.66 -26.16
CA HIS A 256 1.78 4.56 -26.74
C HIS A 256 2.22 6.03 -26.79
N LEU A 257 3.46 6.24 -27.23
CA LEU A 257 4.09 7.56 -27.24
C LEU A 257 3.29 8.63 -27.99
N ASP A 258 2.46 8.22 -28.95
CA ASP A 258 1.60 9.06 -29.78
C ASP A 258 0.44 9.72 -29.01
N VAL A 259 0.04 9.16 -27.87
CA VAL A 259 -1.10 9.66 -27.08
C VAL A 259 -0.73 9.98 -25.63
N ARG A 260 0.48 9.62 -25.20
CA ARG A 260 0.95 9.75 -23.83
C ARG A 260 1.23 11.20 -23.43
N ILE A 261 0.78 11.58 -22.24
CA ILE A 261 1.02 12.89 -21.62
C ILE A 261 2.21 12.83 -20.66
N GLY A 262 2.25 11.82 -19.81
CA GLY A 262 3.28 11.64 -18.80
C GLY A 262 3.30 10.20 -18.28
N ASN A 263 3.11 10.06 -16.97
CA ASN A 263 3.18 8.80 -16.23
C ASN A 263 1.83 8.09 -16.07
N GLU A 264 0.78 8.48 -16.79
CA GLU A 264 -0.51 7.79 -16.75
C GLU A 264 -0.42 6.37 -17.35
N VAL A 265 -1.34 5.47 -17.00
CA VAL A 265 -1.49 4.21 -17.72
C VAL A 265 -2.28 4.46 -18.99
N VAL A 266 -1.67 4.17 -20.14
CA VAL A 266 -2.33 4.31 -21.44
C VAL A 266 -2.86 2.95 -21.88
N LEU A 267 -4.14 2.87 -22.26
CA LEU A 267 -4.74 1.65 -22.79
C LEU A 267 -5.43 1.93 -24.13
N ASN A 268 -5.09 1.20 -25.19
CA ASN A 268 -5.79 1.27 -26.46
C ASN A 268 -6.99 0.30 -26.49
N GLN A 269 -7.79 0.34 -27.56
CA GLN A 269 -8.98 -0.51 -27.68
C GLN A 269 -8.66 -2.01 -27.56
N TYR A 270 -7.49 -2.43 -28.06
CA TYR A 270 -7.04 -3.81 -28.01
C TYR A 270 -6.65 -4.24 -26.59
N GLU A 271 -5.99 -3.40 -25.81
CA GLU A 271 -5.65 -3.70 -24.41
C GLU A 271 -6.89 -3.71 -23.51
N LEU A 272 -7.92 -2.94 -23.86
CA LEU A 272 -9.22 -2.94 -23.19
C LEU A 272 -10.05 -4.18 -23.54
N SER A 273 -9.98 -4.67 -24.78
CA SER A 273 -10.79 -5.80 -25.27
C SER A 273 -10.07 -7.15 -25.25
N GLY A 274 -8.74 -7.14 -25.12
CA GLY A 274 -7.88 -8.29 -25.34
C GLY A 274 -7.87 -9.27 -24.17
N SER A 275 -7.75 -10.56 -24.53
CA SER A 275 -7.28 -11.58 -23.60
C SER A 275 -5.88 -11.17 -23.11
N PRO A 276 -5.58 -11.26 -21.79
CA PRO A 276 -4.24 -10.98 -21.25
C PRO A 276 -3.12 -11.68 -22.02
N ALA A 277 -3.37 -12.89 -22.53
CA ALA A 277 -2.44 -13.66 -23.35
C ALA A 277 -2.09 -12.95 -24.68
N LEU A 278 -3.10 -12.37 -25.33
CA LEU A 278 -2.95 -11.69 -26.61
C LEU A 278 -2.20 -10.35 -26.44
N THR A 279 -2.50 -9.57 -25.39
CA THR A 279 -1.76 -8.34 -25.07
C THR A 279 -0.30 -8.61 -24.67
N SER A 280 -0.06 -9.58 -23.81
CA SER A 280 1.29 -10.01 -23.43
C SER A 280 2.09 -10.46 -24.66
N THR A 281 1.48 -11.26 -25.53
CA THR A 281 2.10 -11.71 -26.78
C THR A 281 2.42 -10.53 -27.71
N THR A 282 1.50 -9.58 -27.89
CA THR A 282 1.76 -8.38 -28.72
C THR A 282 2.92 -7.55 -28.20
N ASN A 283 3.03 -7.35 -26.88
CA ASN A 283 4.13 -6.58 -26.30
C ASN A 283 5.47 -7.28 -26.51
N LEU A 284 5.51 -8.61 -26.39
CA LEU A 284 6.71 -9.41 -26.70
C LEU A 284 7.07 -9.36 -28.19
N MET A 285 6.08 -9.44 -29.08
CA MET A 285 6.30 -9.29 -30.52
C MET A 285 6.85 -7.89 -30.86
N ARG A 286 6.32 -6.84 -30.23
CA ARG A 286 6.82 -5.47 -30.39
C ARG A 286 8.27 -5.34 -29.89
N ALA A 287 8.59 -5.89 -28.73
CA ALA A 287 9.96 -5.91 -28.21
C ALA A 287 10.91 -6.67 -29.15
N THR A 288 10.45 -7.79 -29.70
CA THR A 288 11.18 -8.61 -30.67
C THR A 288 11.49 -7.82 -31.94
N ILE A 289 10.49 -7.16 -32.54
CA ILE A 289 10.64 -6.30 -33.72
C ILE A 289 11.60 -5.13 -33.43
N ASN A 290 11.38 -4.42 -32.31
CA ASN A 290 12.20 -3.27 -31.95
C ASN A 290 13.66 -3.64 -31.70
N SER A 291 13.94 -4.85 -31.18
CA SER A 291 15.31 -5.33 -31.01
C SER A 291 16.06 -5.43 -32.34
N LEU A 292 15.39 -5.90 -33.41
CA LEU A 292 15.97 -5.92 -34.76
C LEU A 292 16.10 -4.52 -35.34
N LEU A 293 15.06 -3.70 -35.23
CA LEU A 293 15.07 -2.33 -35.78
C LEU A 293 16.10 -1.41 -35.11
N SER A 294 16.64 -1.80 -33.96
CA SER A 294 17.76 -1.10 -33.32
C SER A 294 19.10 -1.24 -34.07
N VAL A 295 19.20 -2.21 -34.98
CA VAL A 295 20.38 -2.45 -35.81
C VAL A 295 20.36 -1.47 -36.97
N ALA A 296 21.30 -0.53 -37.04
CA ALA A 296 21.27 0.55 -38.04
C ALA A 296 21.44 0.06 -39.48
N ASP A 297 22.25 -0.98 -39.69
CA ASP A 297 22.55 -1.55 -41.03
C ASP A 297 22.54 -3.08 -40.97
N ALA A 298 21.89 -3.71 -41.95
CA ALA A 298 21.87 -5.15 -42.10
C ALA A 298 23.27 -5.79 -42.21
N GLN A 299 24.26 -5.08 -42.76
CA GLN A 299 25.65 -5.57 -42.80
C GLN A 299 26.32 -5.54 -41.42
N SER A 300 25.82 -4.73 -40.50
CA SER A 300 26.35 -4.58 -39.14
C SER A 300 25.77 -5.55 -38.13
N LEU A 301 24.87 -6.46 -38.56
CA LEU A 301 24.19 -7.40 -37.67
C LEU A 301 25.19 -8.36 -37.02
N ARG A 302 25.40 -8.17 -35.71
CA ARG A 302 26.39 -8.93 -34.92
C ARG A 302 25.79 -10.20 -34.32
N PRO A 303 26.61 -11.24 -34.03
CA PRO A 303 26.12 -12.49 -33.42
C PRO A 303 25.33 -12.30 -32.11
N ASP A 304 25.73 -11.36 -31.25
CA ASP A 304 25.02 -11.05 -29.99
C ASP A 304 23.61 -10.49 -30.22
N GLN A 305 23.41 -9.75 -31.32
CA GLN A 305 22.09 -9.21 -31.70
C GLN A 305 21.18 -10.30 -32.24
N VAL A 306 21.74 -11.25 -33.02
CA VAL A 306 21.00 -12.44 -33.49
C VAL A 306 20.62 -13.33 -32.30
N GLU A 307 21.54 -13.53 -31.36
CA GLU A 307 21.26 -14.26 -30.12
C GLU A 307 20.16 -13.57 -29.30
N HIS A 308 20.23 -12.25 -29.15
CA HIS A 308 19.20 -11.49 -28.45
C HIS A 308 17.83 -11.64 -29.12
N PHE A 309 17.77 -11.49 -30.45
CA PHE A 309 16.54 -11.69 -31.21
C PHE A 309 15.99 -13.12 -31.04
N ALA A 310 16.84 -14.14 -31.16
CA ALA A 310 16.46 -15.54 -30.95
C ALA A 310 15.91 -15.77 -29.52
N ARG A 311 16.49 -15.15 -28.50
CA ARG A 311 15.96 -15.21 -27.12
C ARG A 311 14.59 -14.54 -26.99
N GLN A 312 14.36 -13.41 -27.67
CA GLN A 312 13.04 -12.75 -27.65
C GLN A 312 11.98 -13.60 -28.37
N LEU A 313 12.32 -14.19 -29.51
CA LEU A 313 11.45 -15.15 -30.19
C LEU A 313 11.10 -16.34 -29.30
N ALA A 314 12.08 -16.87 -28.57
CA ALA A 314 11.85 -18.01 -27.71
C ALA A 314 10.94 -17.67 -26.52
N LYS A 315 11.11 -16.49 -25.91
CA LYS A 315 10.21 -15.97 -24.86
C LYS A 315 8.78 -15.81 -25.37
N ALA A 316 8.62 -15.26 -26.57
CA ALA A 316 7.30 -15.17 -27.20
C ALA A 316 6.70 -16.56 -27.41
N ALA A 317 7.47 -17.50 -27.98
CA ALA A 317 7.03 -18.88 -28.23
C ALA A 317 6.57 -19.62 -26.96
N THR A 318 7.28 -19.45 -25.83
CA THR A 318 6.90 -20.07 -24.55
C THR A 318 5.64 -19.49 -23.93
N ASN A 319 5.36 -18.21 -24.15
CA ASN A 319 4.14 -17.58 -23.63
C ASN A 319 2.87 -18.01 -24.38
N ILE A 320 3.04 -18.54 -25.60
CA ILE A 320 1.94 -19.05 -26.42
C ILE A 320 1.69 -20.55 -26.16
N ASP A 321 2.47 -21.20 -25.30
CA ASP A 321 2.40 -22.65 -25.02
C ASP A 321 1.15 -23.11 -24.24
N GLU A 322 0.27 -22.17 -23.87
CA GLU A 322 -0.98 -22.41 -23.15
C GLU A 322 -2.21 -22.50 -24.05
N VAL A 323 -2.06 -22.21 -25.35
CA VAL A 323 -3.16 -22.22 -26.31
C VAL A 323 -2.99 -23.42 -27.24
N ASP A 324 -4.07 -24.03 -27.72
CA ASP A 324 -3.95 -25.10 -28.73
C ASP A 324 -3.18 -24.60 -29.97
N ALA A 325 -2.60 -25.53 -30.74
CA ALA A 325 -1.67 -25.19 -31.82
C ALA A 325 -2.31 -24.34 -32.93
N GLU A 326 -3.61 -24.49 -33.17
CA GLU A 326 -4.33 -23.76 -34.22
C GLU A 326 -4.61 -22.32 -33.78
N HIS A 327 -5.16 -22.14 -32.59
CA HIS A 327 -5.39 -20.83 -31.99
C HIS A 327 -4.08 -20.10 -31.68
N SER A 328 -3.01 -20.80 -31.33
CA SER A 328 -1.67 -20.25 -31.16
C SER A 328 -1.20 -19.50 -32.41
N THR A 329 -1.41 -20.08 -33.58
CA THR A 329 -0.98 -19.50 -34.86
C THR A 329 -1.77 -18.24 -35.20
N VAL A 330 -3.09 -18.27 -34.97
CA VAL A 330 -3.96 -17.11 -35.16
C VAL A 330 -3.61 -15.99 -34.18
N LEU A 331 -3.39 -16.32 -32.91
CA LEU A 331 -3.00 -15.38 -31.86
C LEU A 331 -1.63 -14.74 -32.17
N MET A 332 -0.64 -15.54 -32.60
CA MET A 332 0.65 -15.05 -33.08
C MET A 332 0.50 -14.10 -34.26
N GLY A 333 -0.28 -14.50 -35.28
CA GLY A 333 -0.48 -13.70 -36.48
C GLY A 333 -1.14 -12.36 -36.18
N ASN A 334 -2.15 -12.34 -35.31
CA ASN A 334 -2.80 -11.10 -34.87
C ASN A 334 -1.85 -10.25 -34.03
N ALA A 335 -1.14 -10.84 -33.07
CA ALA A 335 -0.21 -10.12 -32.21
C ALA A 335 0.94 -9.48 -33.01
N LEU A 336 1.48 -10.19 -34.00
CA LEU A 336 2.51 -9.68 -34.91
C LEU A 336 1.98 -8.57 -35.81
N ARG A 337 0.78 -8.72 -36.38
CA ARG A 337 0.15 -7.68 -37.21
C ARG A 337 -0.03 -6.40 -36.41
N THR A 338 -0.61 -6.49 -35.21
CA THR A 338 -0.78 -5.35 -34.31
C THR A 338 0.56 -4.76 -33.85
N ALA A 339 1.58 -5.58 -33.62
CA ALA A 339 2.91 -5.07 -33.31
C ALA A 339 3.56 -4.32 -34.49
N ALA A 340 3.29 -4.77 -35.72
CA ALA A 340 3.82 -4.19 -36.95
C ALA A 340 3.01 -2.99 -37.48
N GLU A 341 1.74 -2.83 -37.10
CA GLU A 341 0.85 -1.73 -37.53
C GLU A 341 1.42 -0.32 -37.26
N HIS A 342 2.33 -0.19 -36.29
CA HIS A 342 2.97 1.08 -35.93
C HIS A 342 4.29 1.37 -36.66
N LEU A 343 4.75 0.46 -37.53
CA LEU A 343 6.00 0.65 -38.26
C LEU A 343 5.79 1.57 -39.46
N SER A 344 6.71 2.50 -39.67
CA SER A 344 6.75 3.30 -40.90
C SER A 344 7.11 2.43 -42.11
N PRO A 345 6.79 2.86 -43.34
CA PRO A 345 7.22 2.13 -44.56
C PRO A 345 8.73 1.86 -44.60
N ALA A 346 9.55 2.82 -44.17
CA ALA A 346 11.00 2.66 -44.09
C ALA A 346 11.41 1.61 -43.03
N GLN A 347 10.71 1.55 -41.90
CA GLN A 347 10.94 0.52 -40.88
C GLN A 347 10.51 -0.87 -41.38
N HIS A 348 9.42 -0.97 -42.15
CA HIS A 348 9.03 -2.23 -42.79
C HIS A 348 10.10 -2.73 -43.78
N GLU A 349 10.62 -1.85 -44.63
CA GLU A 349 11.69 -2.17 -45.58
C GLU A 349 12.99 -2.56 -44.87
N HIS A 350 13.36 -1.84 -43.82
CA HIS A 350 14.54 -2.15 -43.01
C HIS A 350 14.40 -3.49 -42.28
N LEU A 351 13.23 -3.76 -41.69
CA LEU A 351 12.94 -5.05 -41.06
C LEU A 351 13.02 -6.19 -42.08
N ALA A 352 12.46 -6.02 -43.27
CA ALA A 352 12.56 -7.01 -44.34
C ALA A 352 14.01 -7.27 -44.74
N THR A 353 14.83 -6.22 -44.85
CA THR A 353 16.25 -6.32 -45.17
C THR A 353 17.01 -7.10 -44.09
N LEU A 354 16.77 -6.79 -42.81
CA LEU A 354 17.36 -7.50 -41.67
C LEU A 354 16.97 -8.98 -41.68
N LEU A 355 15.67 -9.29 -41.79
CA LEU A 355 15.16 -10.67 -41.85
C LEU A 355 15.69 -11.47 -43.05
N ASN A 356 16.25 -10.81 -44.06
CA ASN A 356 16.84 -11.49 -45.22
C ASN A 356 18.36 -11.72 -45.09
N THR A 357 18.99 -11.29 -44.00
CA THR A 357 20.43 -11.44 -43.77
C THR A 357 20.85 -12.92 -43.62
N PRO A 358 22.09 -13.28 -44.05
CA PRO A 358 22.60 -14.65 -43.88
C PRO A 358 22.56 -15.15 -42.44
N GLN A 359 22.82 -14.28 -41.46
CA GLN A 359 22.88 -14.65 -40.05
C GLN A 359 21.51 -15.05 -39.50
N LEU A 360 20.44 -14.31 -39.84
CA LEU A 360 19.08 -14.65 -39.41
C LEU A 360 18.52 -15.86 -40.16
N LYS A 361 18.88 -16.02 -41.44
CA LYS A 361 18.58 -17.25 -42.19
C LYS A 361 19.29 -18.48 -41.63
N GLY A 362 20.55 -18.33 -41.23
CA GLY A 362 21.33 -19.38 -40.58
C GLY A 362 20.71 -19.81 -39.26
N MET A 363 20.36 -18.85 -38.39
CA MET A 363 19.58 -19.11 -37.17
C MET A 363 18.29 -19.88 -37.47
N MET A 364 17.53 -19.47 -38.50
CA MET A 364 16.30 -20.14 -38.91
C MET A 364 16.55 -21.58 -39.42
N ALA A 365 17.62 -21.80 -40.19
CA ALA A 365 18.03 -23.12 -40.63
C ALA A 365 18.34 -24.05 -39.43
N GLY A 366 19.06 -23.54 -38.42
CA GLY A 366 19.31 -24.28 -37.19
C GLY A 366 18.04 -24.66 -36.42
N LEU A 367 17.04 -23.76 -36.36
CA LEU A 367 15.73 -24.06 -35.77
C LEU A 367 14.99 -25.17 -36.54
N LEU A 368 15.02 -25.12 -37.86
CA LEU A 368 14.39 -26.13 -38.73
C LEU A 368 15.07 -27.50 -38.59
N ASP A 369 16.40 -27.55 -38.47
CA ASP A 369 17.13 -28.80 -38.26
C ASP A 369 16.80 -29.45 -36.92
N VAL A 370 16.66 -28.65 -35.86
CA VAL A 370 16.19 -29.15 -34.56
C VAL A 370 14.78 -29.74 -34.66
N MET A 371 13.90 -29.16 -35.47
CA MET A 371 12.56 -29.71 -35.71
C MET A 371 12.60 -31.00 -36.52
N ALA A 372 13.35 -31.02 -37.63
CA ALA A 372 13.43 -32.15 -38.55
C ALA A 372 14.04 -33.39 -37.89
N LEU A 373 15.03 -33.18 -37.02
CA LEU A 373 15.77 -34.25 -36.33
C LEU A 373 15.23 -34.52 -34.92
N GLY A 374 14.04 -34.02 -34.57
CA GLY A 374 13.37 -34.31 -33.31
C GLY A 374 14.19 -33.93 -32.07
N GLY A 375 14.96 -32.85 -32.13
CA GLY A 375 15.77 -32.38 -31.00
C GLY A 375 17.17 -33.00 -30.87
N GLN A 376 17.51 -34.06 -31.62
CA GLN A 376 18.82 -34.73 -31.52
C GLN A 376 20.04 -33.79 -31.61
N PRO A 377 20.06 -32.73 -32.45
CA PRO A 377 21.19 -31.80 -32.53
C PRO A 377 21.48 -31.00 -31.25
N LEU A 378 20.56 -31.02 -30.28
CA LEU A 378 20.74 -30.37 -28.99
C LEU A 378 21.71 -31.13 -28.07
N GLY A 379 22.08 -32.37 -28.40
CA GLY A 379 22.86 -33.26 -27.51
C GLY A 379 22.00 -33.76 -26.35
N ALA A 380 22.60 -34.40 -25.34
CA ALA A 380 21.86 -35.10 -24.27
C ALA A 380 20.89 -34.18 -23.51
N MET A 381 19.60 -34.52 -23.54
CA MET A 381 18.49 -33.92 -22.80
C MET A 381 17.50 -35.05 -22.45
N ASP A 382 16.59 -34.85 -21.49
CA ASP A 382 15.49 -35.79 -21.26
C ASP A 382 14.39 -35.64 -22.34
N ASP A 383 13.59 -36.68 -22.56
CA ASP A 383 12.55 -36.73 -23.61
C ASP A 383 11.56 -35.57 -23.53
N ARG A 384 11.21 -35.13 -22.32
CA ARG A 384 10.29 -34.01 -22.11
C ARG A 384 10.94 -32.69 -22.53
N SER A 385 12.20 -32.49 -22.16
CA SER A 385 12.98 -31.34 -22.60
C SER A 385 13.18 -31.31 -24.12
N TYR A 386 13.37 -32.45 -24.77
CA TYR A 386 13.38 -32.52 -26.24
C TYR A 386 12.05 -32.07 -26.84
N MET A 387 10.91 -32.55 -26.35
CA MET A 387 9.60 -32.15 -26.87
C MET A 387 9.34 -30.65 -26.71
N ILE A 388 9.71 -30.07 -25.56
CA ILE A 388 9.56 -28.64 -25.30
C ILE A 388 10.45 -27.83 -26.25
N ALA A 389 11.72 -28.22 -26.39
CA ALA A 389 12.66 -27.56 -27.30
C ALA A 389 12.21 -27.64 -28.77
N THR A 390 11.70 -28.78 -29.22
CA THR A 390 11.16 -28.95 -30.57
C THR A 390 9.88 -28.13 -30.78
N SER A 391 8.99 -28.06 -29.79
CA SER A 391 7.79 -27.21 -29.82
C SER A 391 8.16 -25.72 -29.90
N ALA A 392 9.08 -25.27 -29.05
CA ALA A 392 9.60 -23.91 -29.06
C ALA A 392 10.23 -23.57 -30.41
N SER A 393 11.07 -24.47 -30.95
CA SER A 393 11.68 -24.30 -32.27
C SER A 393 10.64 -24.09 -33.37
N ARG A 394 9.59 -24.92 -33.39
CA ARG A 394 8.47 -24.79 -34.34
C ARG A 394 7.78 -23.43 -34.26
N LYS A 395 7.48 -22.95 -33.05
CA LYS A 395 6.82 -21.66 -32.86
C LYS A 395 7.72 -20.49 -33.20
N MET A 396 9.00 -20.55 -32.82
CA MET A 396 9.99 -19.55 -33.22
C MET A 396 10.08 -19.45 -34.75
N SER A 397 10.12 -20.59 -35.43
CA SER A 397 10.09 -20.66 -36.89
C SER A 397 8.81 -20.06 -37.48
N GLN A 398 7.63 -20.35 -36.90
CA GLN A 398 6.37 -19.76 -37.35
C GLN A 398 6.33 -18.25 -37.15
N ILE A 399 6.79 -17.74 -36.01
CA ILE A 399 6.87 -16.30 -35.72
C ILE A 399 7.78 -15.62 -36.75
N TYR A 400 8.93 -16.23 -37.04
CA TYR A 400 9.86 -15.74 -38.06
C TYR A 400 9.22 -15.65 -39.45
N LEU A 401 8.54 -16.72 -39.90
CA LEU A 401 7.87 -16.73 -41.20
C LEU A 401 6.72 -15.71 -41.27
N LEU A 402 5.95 -15.57 -40.19
CA LEU A 402 4.91 -14.54 -40.09
C LEU A 402 5.50 -13.13 -40.12
N LEU A 403 6.65 -12.90 -39.48
CA LEU A 403 7.39 -11.64 -39.56
C LEU A 403 7.82 -11.34 -41.00
N CYS A 404 8.42 -12.31 -41.71
CA CYS A 404 8.79 -12.15 -43.12
C CYS A 404 7.59 -11.80 -44.02
N ASN A 405 6.45 -12.46 -43.80
CA ASN A 405 5.23 -12.15 -44.55
C ASN A 405 4.71 -10.74 -44.22
N THR A 406 4.67 -10.38 -42.94
CA THR A 406 4.18 -9.05 -42.47
C THR A 406 5.11 -7.91 -42.90
N SER A 407 6.41 -8.18 -43.13
CA SER A 407 7.37 -7.23 -43.70
C SER A 407 7.38 -7.22 -45.24
N GLY A 408 6.52 -7.99 -45.91
CA GLY A 408 6.43 -8.04 -47.37
C GLY A 408 7.54 -8.85 -48.07
N LEU A 409 8.35 -9.61 -47.33
CA LEU A 409 9.42 -10.44 -47.90
C LEU A 409 8.88 -11.71 -48.59
N GLY A 410 7.67 -12.16 -48.19
CA GLY A 410 7.15 -13.47 -48.57
C GLY A 410 7.85 -14.61 -47.82
N GLU A 411 7.85 -15.82 -48.38
CA GLU A 411 8.49 -16.99 -47.78
C GLU A 411 10.00 -16.97 -48.08
N PRO A 412 10.88 -16.84 -47.06
CA PRO A 412 12.32 -16.75 -47.29
C PRO A 412 12.89 -18.10 -47.73
N VAL A 413 13.83 -18.08 -48.68
CA VAL A 413 14.64 -19.26 -49.01
C VAL A 413 15.65 -19.50 -47.88
N ILE A 414 15.41 -20.53 -47.08
CA ILE A 414 16.30 -20.98 -46.00
C ILE A 414 17.16 -22.12 -46.54
N GLY A 415 18.49 -21.99 -46.41
CA GLY A 415 19.44 -23.03 -46.81
C GLY A 415 19.68 -24.06 -45.71
N ASP A 416 20.59 -25.01 -45.95
CA ASP A 416 21.01 -25.98 -44.94
C ASP A 416 21.72 -25.28 -43.77
N SER A 417 21.54 -25.79 -42.55
CA SER A 417 22.20 -25.20 -41.38
C SER A 417 23.70 -25.52 -41.37
N THR A 418 24.51 -24.57 -40.90
CA THR A 418 25.93 -24.78 -40.62
C THR A 418 26.15 -25.15 -39.15
N HIS A 419 27.34 -25.67 -38.81
CA HIS A 419 27.71 -25.89 -37.41
C HIS A 419 27.62 -24.63 -36.55
N GLN A 420 27.97 -23.47 -37.13
CA GLN A 420 27.92 -22.19 -36.45
C GLN A 420 26.48 -21.76 -36.12
N ASP A 421 25.54 -22.03 -37.03
CA ASP A 421 24.12 -21.77 -36.81
C ASP A 421 23.57 -22.62 -35.67
N MET A 422 23.98 -23.89 -35.62
CA MET A 422 23.61 -24.81 -34.55
C MET A 422 24.20 -24.41 -33.19
N ASP A 423 25.43 -23.91 -33.15
CA ASP A 423 26.08 -23.45 -31.92
C ASP A 423 25.40 -22.20 -31.34
N LEU A 424 24.75 -21.38 -32.18
CA LEU A 424 23.91 -20.26 -31.74
C LEU A 424 22.57 -20.74 -31.14
N VAL A 425 21.86 -21.64 -31.84
CA VAL A 425 20.49 -22.04 -31.48
C VAL A 425 20.47 -23.00 -30.28
N ARG A 426 21.44 -23.91 -30.17
CA ARG A 426 21.50 -24.94 -29.13
C ARG A 426 21.41 -24.41 -27.69
N PRO A 427 22.22 -23.42 -27.25
CA PRO A 427 22.14 -22.91 -25.88
C PRO A 427 20.81 -22.22 -25.58
N ILE A 428 20.20 -21.57 -26.58
CA ILE A 428 18.92 -20.86 -26.43
C ILE A 428 17.79 -21.86 -26.20
N LEU A 429 17.66 -22.87 -27.06
CA LEU A 429 16.61 -23.88 -26.92
C LEU A 429 16.77 -24.72 -25.64
N LYS A 430 18.00 -24.98 -25.19
CA LYS A 430 18.26 -25.60 -23.88
C LYS A 430 17.77 -24.75 -22.72
N ALA A 431 18.11 -23.46 -22.71
CA ALA A 431 17.65 -22.54 -21.67
C ALA A 431 16.12 -22.45 -21.64
N VAL A 432 15.50 -22.33 -22.81
CA VAL A 432 14.04 -22.23 -22.99
C VAL A 432 13.35 -23.50 -22.48
N SER A 433 13.90 -24.67 -22.79
CA SER A 433 13.38 -25.93 -22.27
C SER A 433 13.41 -25.97 -20.74
N ASN A 434 14.54 -25.61 -20.13
CA ASN A 434 14.69 -25.59 -18.67
C ASN A 434 13.74 -24.58 -18.01
N GLU A 435 13.63 -23.38 -18.56
CA GLU A 435 12.72 -22.33 -18.08
C GLU A 435 11.25 -22.76 -18.20
N ALA A 436 10.86 -23.37 -19.32
CA ALA A 436 9.48 -23.82 -19.53
C ALA A 436 9.10 -24.99 -18.61
N VAL A 437 10.03 -25.92 -18.34
CA VAL A 437 9.84 -26.98 -17.33
C VAL A 437 9.62 -26.36 -15.94
N LEU A 438 10.46 -25.42 -15.54
CA LEU A 438 10.34 -24.72 -14.26
C LEU A 438 9.02 -23.94 -14.17
N ALA A 439 8.68 -23.16 -15.19
CA ALA A 439 7.46 -22.36 -15.23
C ALA A 439 6.20 -23.23 -15.23
N ARG A 440 6.21 -24.42 -15.85
CA ARG A 440 5.10 -25.38 -15.72
C ARG A 440 5.01 -25.96 -14.31
N HIS A 441 6.13 -26.22 -13.63
CA HIS A 441 6.10 -26.70 -12.24
C HIS A 441 5.56 -25.64 -11.28
N VAL A 442 6.00 -24.38 -11.41
CA VAL A 442 5.49 -23.25 -10.62
C VAL A 442 3.99 -23.08 -10.88
N ARG A 443 3.56 -23.04 -12.15
CA ARG A 443 2.14 -22.90 -12.49
C ARG A 443 1.29 -24.09 -12.06
N ALA A 444 1.80 -25.31 -12.10
CA ALA A 444 1.07 -26.47 -11.57
C ALA A 444 0.89 -26.38 -10.05
N ALA A 445 1.89 -25.88 -9.34
CA ALA A 445 1.78 -25.59 -7.91
C ALA A 445 0.78 -24.45 -7.64
N ASP A 446 0.83 -23.36 -8.42
CA ASP A 446 -0.10 -22.23 -8.29
C ASP A 446 -1.53 -22.58 -8.71
N THR A 447 -1.71 -23.41 -9.73
CA THR A 447 -3.02 -23.93 -10.14
C THR A 447 -3.58 -24.88 -9.08
N THR A 448 -2.74 -25.72 -8.47
CA THR A 448 -3.14 -26.57 -7.35
C THR A 448 -3.55 -25.72 -6.15
N ARG A 449 -2.77 -24.68 -5.84
CA ARG A 449 -3.06 -23.71 -4.77
C ARG A 449 -4.33 -22.90 -5.07
N THR A 450 -4.53 -22.49 -6.31
CA THR A 450 -5.71 -21.73 -6.76
C THR A 450 -6.93 -22.62 -6.77
N ASN A 451 -6.84 -23.88 -7.23
CA ASN A 451 -7.95 -24.84 -7.16
C ASN A 451 -8.27 -25.23 -5.71
N GLN A 452 -7.26 -25.33 -4.83
CA GLN A 452 -7.48 -25.46 -3.39
C GLN A 452 -8.16 -24.22 -2.81
N ALA A 453 -7.76 -23.02 -3.24
CA ALA A 453 -8.39 -21.76 -2.84
C ALA A 453 -9.81 -21.60 -3.43
N GLN A 454 -10.08 -22.12 -4.64
CA GLN A 454 -11.37 -22.07 -5.31
C GLN A 454 -12.33 -23.12 -4.75
N LEU A 455 -11.83 -24.32 -4.41
CA LEU A 455 -12.56 -25.34 -3.66
C LEU A 455 -12.83 -24.86 -2.22
N ALA A 456 -11.90 -24.12 -1.61
CA ALA A 456 -12.12 -23.44 -0.33
C ALA A 456 -13.14 -22.29 -0.45
N GLN A 457 -13.12 -21.51 -1.54
CA GLN A 457 -14.10 -20.45 -1.83
C GLN A 457 -15.49 -20.99 -2.16
N GLN A 458 -15.60 -22.13 -2.84
CA GLN A 458 -16.88 -22.81 -3.09
C GLN A 458 -17.44 -23.47 -1.83
N ALA A 459 -16.58 -23.85 -0.88
CA ALA A 459 -16.98 -24.31 0.44
C ALA A 459 -17.30 -23.16 1.42
N ALA A 460 -16.90 -21.92 1.12
CA ALA A 460 -16.98 -20.78 2.02
C ALA A 460 -17.63 -19.54 1.39
N GLY A 461 -18.95 -19.40 1.59
CA GLY A 461 -19.61 -18.09 1.59
C GLY A 461 -19.22 -17.19 2.77
N ILE A 462 -18.01 -17.33 3.32
CA ILE A 462 -17.47 -16.60 4.48
C ILE A 462 -15.94 -16.49 4.31
N MET A 463 -15.40 -15.28 4.17
CA MET A 463 -13.96 -15.00 4.02
C MET A 463 -13.26 -14.96 5.39
N HIS A 464 -12.05 -15.51 5.50
CA HIS A 464 -11.18 -15.46 6.69
C HIS A 464 -10.47 -14.09 6.78
N MET A 465 -10.37 -13.50 7.98
CA MET A 465 -9.75 -12.18 8.20
C MET A 465 -8.26 -12.11 7.85
N GLY A 466 -7.55 -13.25 7.87
CA GLY A 466 -6.14 -13.34 7.47
C GLY A 466 -5.90 -13.00 6.00
N ASP A 467 -6.84 -13.35 5.11
CA ASP A 467 -6.72 -13.14 3.66
C ASP A 467 -7.15 -11.72 3.23
N ALA A 468 -7.90 -11.00 4.08
CA ALA A 468 -8.19 -9.59 3.88
C ALA A 468 -6.94 -8.70 4.10
N ARG A 469 -5.93 -9.21 4.83
CA ARG A 469 -4.74 -8.45 5.23
C ARG A 469 -3.72 -8.23 4.10
N LEU A 470 -3.75 -9.07 3.07
CA LEU A 470 -2.90 -8.94 1.87
C LEU A 470 -3.52 -8.06 0.77
N LEU A 471 -4.81 -7.69 0.90
CA LEU A 471 -5.54 -6.87 -0.07
C LEU A 471 -5.83 -5.44 0.41
N ALA A 472 -5.44 -5.08 1.63
CA ALA A 472 -5.60 -3.74 2.19
C ALA A 472 -4.25 -3.00 2.27
N GLY A 473 -4.00 -2.12 1.31
CA GLY A 473 -3.00 -1.06 1.48
C GLY A 473 -3.42 -0.08 2.60
N PRO A 474 -2.48 0.69 3.17
CA PRO A 474 -2.72 1.50 4.37
C PRO A 474 -3.69 2.65 4.05
N GLY A 475 -4.95 2.50 4.47
CA GLY A 475 -6.01 3.47 4.22
C GLY A 475 -7.38 2.98 4.69
N THR A 476 -7.63 3.12 5.98
CA THR A 476 -8.73 2.58 6.79
C THR A 476 -10.12 3.18 6.48
N ILE A 477 -11.16 2.35 6.35
CA ILE A 477 -12.54 2.72 6.69
C ILE A 477 -13.01 1.82 7.85
N ALA A 478 -13.20 2.44 9.01
CA ALA A 478 -14.08 2.04 10.12
C ALA A 478 -14.03 0.59 10.64
N VAL A 479 -12.86 -0.04 10.66
CA VAL A 479 -12.55 -1.21 11.53
C VAL A 479 -11.30 -0.93 12.41
N GLY A 480 -10.61 0.19 12.14
CA GLY A 480 -9.30 0.50 12.73
C GLY A 480 -9.28 0.75 14.24
N GLN A 481 -10.33 1.30 14.85
CA GLN A 481 -10.32 1.56 16.30
C GLN A 481 -10.35 0.27 17.14
N PHE A 482 -10.93 -0.81 16.60
CA PHE A 482 -11.00 -2.11 17.27
C PHE A 482 -9.74 -2.96 17.04
N VAL A 483 -9.16 -2.88 15.83
CA VAL A 483 -7.87 -3.51 15.54
C VAL A 483 -6.74 -2.83 16.30
N GLU A 484 -6.79 -1.50 16.45
CA GLU A 484 -5.82 -0.77 17.28
C GLU A 484 -5.99 -1.06 18.78
N ALA A 485 -7.20 -1.24 19.31
CA ALA A 485 -7.38 -1.67 20.71
C ALA A 485 -6.86 -3.10 20.96
N ILE A 486 -7.03 -4.01 19.99
CA ILE A 486 -6.46 -5.36 19.99
C ILE A 486 -4.93 -5.33 19.80
N GLN A 487 -4.40 -4.34 19.08
CA GLN A 487 -2.95 -4.13 18.93
C GLN A 487 -2.32 -3.39 20.13
N ARG A 488 -3.11 -2.67 20.94
CA ARG A 488 -2.68 -1.92 22.13
C ARG A 488 -2.60 -2.77 23.40
N GLY A 489 -3.18 -3.98 23.41
CA GLY A 489 -2.98 -4.98 24.46
C GLY A 489 -2.36 -6.22 23.87
N GLU A 490 -1.03 -6.31 23.83
CA GLU A 490 -0.38 -7.59 23.53
C GLU A 490 -0.82 -8.59 24.59
N VAL A 491 -1.79 -9.43 24.24
CA VAL A 491 -2.05 -10.72 24.89
C VAL A 491 -0.67 -11.33 25.11
N ASN A 492 -0.25 -11.54 26.35
CA ASN A 492 1.09 -12.00 26.64
C ASN A 492 1.19 -13.48 26.25
N ARG A 493 1.41 -13.71 24.95
CA ARG A 493 1.42 -15.04 24.31
C ARG A 493 2.45 -15.94 24.98
N GLU A 494 3.54 -15.36 25.46
CA GLU A 494 4.60 -16.07 26.17
C GLU A 494 4.14 -16.49 27.57
N ALA A 495 3.51 -15.61 28.35
CA ALA A 495 2.96 -15.96 29.66
C ALA A 495 1.82 -16.97 29.57
N ILE A 496 0.93 -16.82 28.57
CA ILE A 496 -0.16 -17.76 28.31
C ILE A 496 0.39 -19.11 27.86
N SER A 497 1.31 -19.14 26.88
CA SER A 497 1.93 -20.40 26.43
C SER A 497 2.71 -21.06 27.56
N THR A 498 3.40 -20.29 28.41
CA THR A 498 4.15 -20.81 29.57
C THR A 498 3.22 -21.35 30.64
N HIS A 499 2.12 -20.66 30.95
CA HIS A 499 1.11 -21.14 31.90
C HIS A 499 0.43 -22.41 31.39
N LEU A 500 0.09 -22.47 30.10
CA LEU A 500 -0.47 -23.65 29.44
C LEU A 500 0.52 -24.82 29.43
N LEU A 501 1.78 -24.58 29.06
CA LEU A 501 2.83 -25.60 29.05
C LEU A 501 3.10 -26.13 30.46
N THR A 502 3.14 -25.25 31.48
CA THR A 502 3.36 -25.65 32.87
C THR A 502 2.20 -26.51 33.37
N GLY A 503 0.95 -26.11 33.11
CA GLY A 503 -0.23 -26.91 33.47
C GLY A 503 -0.29 -28.27 32.74
N ILE A 504 0.07 -28.29 31.45
CA ILE A 504 0.17 -29.53 30.67
C ILE A 504 1.29 -30.43 31.21
N GLN A 505 2.45 -29.88 31.55
CA GLN A 505 3.59 -30.64 32.09
C GLN A 505 3.33 -31.18 33.50
N GLU A 506 2.72 -30.39 34.39
CA GLU A 506 2.33 -30.83 35.73
C GLU A 506 1.28 -31.95 35.69
N ASP A 507 0.33 -31.88 34.75
CA ASP A 507 -0.66 -32.94 34.53
C ASP A 507 -0.06 -34.17 33.86
N LEU A 508 0.91 -33.97 32.95
CA LEU A 508 1.62 -35.06 32.33
C LEU A 508 2.33 -35.91 33.39
N ALA A 509 2.80 -35.27 34.47
CA ALA A 509 3.52 -35.87 35.58
C ALA A 509 2.64 -36.51 36.68
N ASN A 510 1.38 -36.07 36.86
CA ASN A 510 0.62 -36.34 38.10
C ASN A 510 -0.69 -37.16 37.97
N MET A 511 -1.02 -37.77 36.83
CA MET A 511 -2.29 -38.54 36.77
C MET A 511 -2.24 -39.90 37.50
N PRO A 512 -3.19 -40.18 38.41
CA PRO A 512 -3.48 -41.54 38.83
C PRO A 512 -4.18 -42.28 37.69
N ASP A 513 -3.45 -43.24 37.13
CA ASP A 513 -3.86 -44.17 36.08
C ASP A 513 -4.97 -45.10 36.62
N ASN A 514 -6.19 -45.09 36.05
CA ASN A 514 -7.27 -46.06 36.36
C ASN A 514 -8.55 -45.94 35.47
N GLY A 515 -8.53 -45.26 34.32
CA GLY A 515 -9.72 -45.16 33.45
C GLY A 515 -9.74 -46.20 32.31
N LEU A 516 -10.75 -46.12 31.44
CA LEU A 516 -10.95 -47.09 30.35
C LEU A 516 -9.79 -47.00 29.34
N GLU A 517 -9.08 -48.11 29.10
CA GLU A 517 -7.93 -48.19 28.17
C GLU A 517 -6.82 -47.16 28.46
N GLY A 518 -6.64 -46.78 29.73
CA GLY A 518 -5.62 -45.83 30.17
C GLY A 518 -5.94 -44.36 29.83
N LEU A 519 -7.18 -44.04 29.45
CA LEU A 519 -7.68 -42.66 29.34
C LEU A 519 -8.47 -42.28 30.59
N SER A 520 -8.44 -41.01 31.01
CA SER A 520 -9.13 -40.59 32.25
C SER A 520 -10.65 -40.78 32.14
N GLY A 521 -11.30 -41.15 33.25
CA GLY A 521 -12.76 -41.35 33.27
C GLY A 521 -13.54 -40.08 32.87
N GLN A 522 -12.99 -38.91 33.17
CA GLN A 522 -13.57 -37.62 32.77
C GLN A 522 -13.46 -37.41 31.25
N PHE A 523 -12.32 -37.73 30.63
CA PHE A 523 -12.20 -37.67 29.17
C PHE A 523 -13.17 -38.63 28.49
N VAL A 524 -13.29 -39.87 28.97
CA VAL A 524 -14.24 -40.84 28.38
C VAL A 524 -15.67 -40.32 28.46
N ALA A 525 -16.07 -39.71 29.57
CA ALA A 525 -17.40 -39.08 29.68
C ALA A 525 -17.59 -37.91 28.70
N ASP A 526 -16.56 -37.07 28.51
CA ASP A 526 -16.61 -35.94 27.58
C ASP A 526 -16.59 -36.38 26.11
N PHE A 527 -15.78 -37.39 25.79
CA PHE A 527 -15.69 -38.04 24.49
C PHE A 527 -17.03 -38.65 24.07
N GLN A 528 -17.74 -39.30 25.00
CA GLN A 528 -19.07 -39.84 24.71
C GLN A 528 -20.10 -38.72 24.51
N ARG A 529 -20.06 -37.68 25.34
CA ARG A 529 -21.03 -36.57 25.23
C ARG A 529 -20.89 -35.76 23.94
N ASN A 530 -19.67 -35.54 23.48
CA ASN A 530 -19.36 -34.55 22.45
C ASN A 530 -18.88 -35.17 21.12
N GLY A 531 -18.21 -36.32 21.22
CA GLY A 531 -17.46 -36.92 20.13
C GLY A 531 -16.25 -36.11 19.66
N ILE A 532 -15.39 -36.78 18.90
CA ILE A 532 -14.13 -36.25 18.36
C ILE A 532 -13.97 -36.76 16.93
N SER A 533 -13.68 -35.86 16.00
CA SER A 533 -13.29 -36.24 14.63
C SER A 533 -11.78 -36.33 14.52
N VAL A 534 -11.25 -37.43 13.96
CA VAL A 534 -9.81 -37.60 13.65
C VAL A 534 -9.67 -37.89 12.17
N ASN A 535 -8.92 -37.07 11.44
CA ASN A 535 -8.75 -37.16 9.98
C ASN A 535 -10.09 -37.27 9.21
N GLY A 536 -11.12 -36.55 9.70
CA GLY A 536 -12.46 -36.56 9.14
C GLY A 536 -13.35 -37.73 9.57
N GLN A 537 -12.84 -38.71 10.33
CA GLN A 537 -13.62 -39.80 10.89
C GLN A 537 -14.10 -39.43 12.31
N PHE A 538 -15.41 -39.50 12.56
CA PHE A 538 -16.00 -39.18 13.88
C PHE A 538 -15.98 -40.39 14.83
N PHE A 539 -15.65 -40.14 16.09
CA PHE A 539 -15.61 -41.10 17.20
C PHE A 539 -16.41 -40.57 18.40
N GLY A 540 -17.09 -41.44 19.14
CA GLY A 540 -18.00 -41.07 20.23
C GLY A 540 -19.46 -41.35 19.85
N ALA A 541 -20.34 -41.51 20.84
CA ALA A 541 -21.73 -41.86 20.58
C ALA A 541 -22.71 -40.79 21.09
N ARG A 542 -23.67 -40.43 20.23
CA ARG A 542 -24.72 -39.47 20.58
C ARG A 542 -25.76 -40.13 21.48
N GLY A 543 -25.52 -40.16 22.79
CA GLY A 543 -26.50 -40.59 23.79
C GLY A 543 -25.90 -40.92 25.16
N SER A 544 -26.67 -40.80 26.24
CA SER A 544 -26.19 -41.04 27.61
C SER A 544 -26.20 -42.52 28.05
N ASN A 545 -26.68 -43.45 27.21
CA ASN A 545 -26.95 -44.86 27.57
C ASN A 545 -26.27 -45.88 26.65
N ILE A 546 -25.01 -45.65 26.25
CA ILE A 546 -24.27 -46.61 25.42
C ILE A 546 -23.74 -47.76 26.29
N PRO A 547 -23.90 -49.04 25.90
CA PRO A 547 -23.30 -50.16 26.62
C PRO A 547 -21.78 -50.01 26.79
N VAL A 548 -21.23 -50.38 27.94
CA VAL A 548 -19.80 -50.23 28.27
C VAL A 548 -18.89 -50.91 27.23
N GLU A 549 -19.34 -52.01 26.62
CA GLU A 549 -18.60 -52.71 25.57
C GLU A 549 -18.48 -51.88 24.29
N GLU A 550 -19.54 -51.18 23.90
CA GLU A 550 -19.54 -50.28 22.74
C GLU A 550 -18.72 -49.02 23.02
N GLN A 551 -18.76 -48.50 24.25
CA GLN A 551 -17.87 -47.42 24.68
C GLN A 551 -16.39 -47.83 24.57
N ARG A 552 -16.05 -49.05 25.00
CA ARG A 552 -14.69 -49.60 24.88
C ARG A 552 -14.26 -49.75 23.42
N ALA A 553 -15.15 -50.26 22.56
CA ALA A 553 -14.86 -50.38 21.14
C ALA A 553 -14.58 -49.03 20.46
N GLN A 554 -15.34 -47.98 20.81
CA GLN A 554 -15.12 -46.64 20.27
C GLN A 554 -13.84 -45.99 20.77
N VAL A 555 -13.51 -46.16 22.07
CA VAL A 555 -12.25 -45.68 22.63
C VAL A 555 -11.05 -46.38 21.99
N GLN A 556 -11.13 -47.69 21.76
CA GLN A 556 -10.09 -48.44 21.05
C GLN A 556 -9.95 -47.99 19.59
N ALA A 557 -11.06 -47.70 18.91
CA ALA A 557 -11.04 -47.19 17.54
C ALA A 557 -10.39 -45.79 17.46
N PHE A 558 -10.67 -44.92 18.44
CA PHE A 558 -10.01 -43.62 18.56
C PHE A 558 -8.50 -43.78 18.81
N ILE A 559 -8.10 -44.67 19.73
CA ILE A 559 -6.69 -44.98 20.02
C ILE A 559 -5.96 -45.44 18.75
N ALA A 560 -6.58 -46.30 17.95
CA ALA A 560 -6.02 -46.74 16.69
C ALA A 560 -5.88 -45.60 15.67
N ALA A 561 -6.91 -44.73 15.55
CA ALA A 561 -6.95 -43.65 14.58
C ALA A 561 -5.87 -42.56 14.82
N VAL A 562 -5.55 -42.28 16.08
CA VAL A 562 -4.48 -41.32 16.44
C VAL A 562 -3.09 -41.95 16.47
N GLY A 563 -2.95 -43.23 16.11
CA GLY A 563 -1.67 -43.91 15.98
C GLY A 563 -1.11 -44.49 17.28
N GLY A 564 -1.96 -44.81 18.27
CA GLY A 564 -1.58 -45.58 19.46
C GLY A 564 -1.94 -44.93 20.80
N GLN A 565 -1.83 -45.71 21.87
CA GLN A 565 -2.30 -45.34 23.22
C GLN A 565 -1.60 -44.09 23.77
N ALA A 566 -0.29 -43.96 23.55
CA ALA A 566 0.48 -42.80 24.03
C ALA A 566 0.00 -41.48 23.40
N LYS A 567 -0.25 -41.47 22.08
CA LYS A 567 -0.78 -40.31 21.35
C LYS A 567 -2.21 -39.98 21.80
N ALA A 568 -3.04 -41.02 21.98
CA ALA A 568 -4.40 -40.87 22.49
C ALA A 568 -4.46 -40.29 23.90
N GLN A 569 -3.57 -40.72 24.79
CA GLN A 569 -3.45 -40.18 26.15
C GLN A 569 -3.05 -38.70 26.13
N GLN A 570 -2.10 -38.31 25.28
CA GLN A 570 -1.71 -36.91 25.16
C GLN A 570 -2.83 -36.03 24.59
N ILE A 571 -3.51 -36.47 23.55
CA ILE A 571 -4.68 -35.75 22.99
C ILE A 571 -5.79 -35.64 24.05
N ALA A 572 -6.10 -36.72 24.76
CA ALA A 572 -7.13 -36.74 25.80
C ALA A 572 -6.82 -35.78 26.96
N ARG A 573 -5.53 -35.56 27.27
CA ARG A 573 -5.10 -34.60 28.29
C ARG A 573 -5.42 -33.17 27.89
N VAL A 574 -5.18 -32.80 26.64
CA VAL A 574 -5.38 -31.42 26.16
C VAL A 574 -6.85 -31.12 25.78
N THR A 575 -7.62 -32.14 25.39
CA THR A 575 -9.03 -31.97 24.96
C THR A 575 -10.07 -32.19 26.07
N SER A 576 -9.65 -32.36 27.33
CA SER A 576 -10.59 -32.48 28.45
C SER A 576 -11.33 -31.16 28.73
N GLN A 577 -12.64 -31.22 28.97
CA GLN A 577 -13.45 -30.00 29.08
C GLN A 577 -13.07 -29.11 30.27
N ALA A 578 -12.62 -29.71 31.38
CA ALA A 578 -12.18 -28.97 32.55
C ALA A 578 -10.98 -28.07 32.23
N ARG A 579 -10.02 -28.60 31.45
CA ARG A 579 -8.83 -27.85 31.05
C ARG A 579 -9.14 -26.74 30.08
N LEU A 580 -10.07 -26.96 29.15
CA LEU A 580 -10.52 -25.88 28.29
C LEU A 580 -11.32 -24.80 29.02
N GLY A 581 -12.04 -25.16 30.08
CA GLY A 581 -12.62 -24.21 31.02
C GLY A 581 -11.55 -23.35 31.71
N ASP A 582 -10.47 -23.96 32.18
CA ASP A 582 -9.33 -23.26 32.79
C ASP A 582 -8.63 -22.35 31.77
N MET A 583 -8.41 -22.84 30.54
CA MET A 583 -7.81 -22.06 29.45
C MET A 583 -8.67 -20.85 29.11
N LEU A 584 -9.98 -21.03 28.92
CA LEU A 584 -10.89 -19.93 28.69
C LEU A 584 -10.92 -18.96 29.88
N THR A 585 -10.87 -19.45 31.12
CA THR A 585 -10.85 -18.60 32.32
C THR A 585 -9.57 -17.78 32.42
N ALA A 586 -8.40 -18.37 32.16
CA ALA A 586 -7.12 -17.65 32.11
C ALA A 586 -7.12 -16.57 31.02
N LEU A 587 -7.75 -16.85 29.87
CA LEU A 587 -7.94 -15.88 28.79
C LEU A 587 -8.88 -14.73 29.18
N HIS A 588 -9.93 -15.00 29.97
CA HIS A 588 -10.82 -13.95 30.49
C HIS A 588 -10.16 -13.06 31.55
N GLN A 589 -9.09 -13.54 32.19
CA GLN A 589 -8.32 -12.80 33.18
C GLN A 589 -7.19 -11.96 32.55
N ASP A 590 -6.99 -12.05 31.23
CA ASP A 590 -5.99 -11.26 30.52
C ASP A 590 -6.42 -9.77 30.42
N PRO A 591 -5.56 -8.82 30.80
CA PRO A 591 -5.90 -7.38 30.77
C PRO A 591 -6.24 -6.85 29.38
N GLY A 592 -5.72 -7.46 28.31
CA GLY A 592 -6.04 -7.13 26.92
C GLY A 592 -7.43 -7.61 26.47
N TYR A 593 -8.05 -8.53 27.21
CA TYR A 593 -9.39 -9.07 26.93
C TYR A 593 -10.52 -8.25 27.58
N GLY A 594 -10.22 -7.49 28.65
CA GLY A 594 -11.19 -6.71 29.42
C GLY A 594 -12.01 -5.67 28.64
N PRO A 595 -11.42 -4.90 27.70
CA PRO A 595 -12.17 -3.93 26.88
C PRO A 595 -13.21 -4.57 25.94
N LEU A 596 -12.92 -5.77 25.42
CA LEU A 596 -13.82 -6.52 24.52
C LEU A 596 -15.05 -7.06 25.27
N GLN A 597 -14.85 -7.51 26.51
CA GLN A 597 -15.94 -7.97 27.37
C GLN A 597 -16.87 -6.81 27.76
N HIS A 598 -16.30 -5.65 28.10
CA HIS A 598 -17.05 -4.46 28.52
C HIS A 598 -18.04 -4.01 27.44
N GLU A 599 -17.60 -3.92 26.19
CA GLU A 599 -18.42 -3.48 25.06
C GLU A 599 -19.58 -4.46 24.75
N HIS A 600 -19.35 -5.76 24.93
CA HIS A 600 -20.40 -6.77 24.77
C HIS A 600 -21.47 -6.67 25.87
N THR A 601 -21.06 -6.44 27.13
CA THR A 601 -21.99 -6.18 28.26
C THR A 601 -22.78 -4.88 28.10
N VAL A 602 -22.19 -3.84 27.51
CA VAL A 602 -22.82 -2.53 27.32
C VAL A 602 -23.84 -2.56 26.18
N ASN A 603 -23.58 -3.31 25.11
CA ASN A 603 -24.42 -3.34 23.92
C ASN A 603 -25.43 -4.51 23.85
N ALA A 604 -25.22 -5.59 24.61
CA ALA A 604 -26.09 -6.78 24.58
C ALA A 604 -26.81 -7.09 25.92
N GLY A 605 -26.67 -6.22 26.93
CA GLY A 605 -27.15 -6.47 28.28
C GLY A 605 -26.16 -7.29 29.13
N THR A 606 -26.41 -7.34 30.43
CA THR A 606 -25.48 -7.93 31.42
C THR A 606 -25.22 -9.41 31.14
N LEU A 607 -24.04 -9.71 30.61
CA LEU A 607 -23.58 -11.06 30.32
C LEU A 607 -23.24 -11.78 31.64
N HIS A 608 -24.17 -12.56 32.18
CA HIS A 608 -23.84 -13.53 33.23
C HIS A 608 -23.23 -14.78 32.57
N LEU A 609 -21.89 -14.83 32.51
CA LEU A 609 -21.17 -16.01 32.04
C LEU A 609 -21.38 -17.18 33.03
N PRO A 610 -22.04 -18.28 32.64
CA PRO A 610 -22.24 -19.43 33.52
C PRO A 610 -20.94 -20.19 33.79
N ILE A 611 -19.91 -20.01 32.95
CA ILE A 611 -18.61 -20.69 33.05
C ILE A 611 -17.96 -20.41 34.40
N ALA A 612 -18.09 -19.18 34.91
CA ALA A 612 -17.52 -18.78 36.20
C ALA A 612 -18.19 -19.46 37.42
N GLN A 613 -19.37 -20.07 37.25
CA GLN A 613 -20.11 -20.72 38.35
C GLN A 613 -20.26 -22.24 38.19
N THR A 614 -20.24 -22.78 36.97
CA THR A 614 -20.41 -24.24 36.72
C THR A 614 -19.21 -24.93 36.06
N GLY A 615 -18.25 -24.16 35.52
CA GLY A 615 -17.01 -24.67 34.93
C GLY A 615 -17.17 -25.51 33.65
N ARG A 616 -18.33 -25.53 32.96
CA ARG A 616 -18.55 -26.41 31.79
C ARG A 616 -19.41 -25.76 30.68
N PRO A 617 -18.91 -25.67 29.43
CA PRO A 617 -19.73 -25.33 28.25
C PRO A 617 -20.82 -26.36 27.93
N SER A 618 -21.92 -25.92 27.31
CA SER A 618 -23.07 -26.78 26.98
C SER A 618 -22.75 -27.85 25.93
N THR A 619 -22.00 -27.51 24.89
CA THR A 619 -21.53 -28.46 23.86
C THR A 619 -20.17 -28.04 23.31
N MET A 620 -19.29 -29.02 23.08
CA MET A 620 -18.03 -28.81 22.36
C MET A 620 -17.92 -29.85 21.25
N SER A 621 -17.22 -29.54 20.17
CA SER A 621 -16.78 -30.51 19.17
C SER A 621 -15.29 -30.33 18.90
N PHE A 622 -14.61 -31.47 18.75
CA PHE A 622 -13.18 -31.51 18.48
C PHE A 622 -12.93 -32.09 17.09
N SER A 623 -12.08 -31.43 16.32
CA SER A 623 -11.59 -31.92 15.04
C SER A 623 -10.07 -31.99 15.08
N ILE A 624 -9.51 -33.15 14.79
CA ILE A 624 -8.09 -33.46 14.90
C ILE A 624 -7.58 -33.89 13.53
N LEU A 625 -6.56 -33.20 13.04
CA LEU A 625 -5.83 -33.59 11.84
C LEU A 625 -4.45 -34.09 12.25
N MET A 626 -4.20 -35.39 12.01
CA MET A 626 -2.93 -36.03 12.33
C MET A 626 -1.97 -35.95 11.13
N HIS A 627 -0.74 -35.53 11.38
CA HIS A 627 0.37 -35.62 10.44
C HIS A 627 1.62 -36.13 11.15
N GLU A 628 1.92 -37.43 10.99
CA GLU A 628 3.03 -38.12 11.66
C GLU A 628 2.95 -38.01 13.19
N ASP A 629 3.86 -37.25 13.80
CA ASP A 629 3.93 -36.99 15.24
C ASP A 629 3.37 -35.60 15.60
N ASN A 630 2.62 -34.97 14.70
CA ASN A 630 1.93 -33.71 14.97
C ASN A 630 0.41 -33.91 14.89
N ALA A 631 -0.35 -33.21 15.75
CA ALA A 631 -1.80 -33.09 15.60
C ALA A 631 -2.22 -31.64 15.67
N CYS A 632 -2.92 -31.18 14.63
CA CYS A 632 -3.65 -29.93 14.65
C CYS A 632 -5.04 -30.20 15.23
N ILE A 633 -5.41 -29.48 16.28
CA ILE A 633 -6.66 -29.64 17.03
C ILE A 633 -7.45 -28.34 16.89
N GLN A 634 -8.61 -28.43 16.25
CA GLN A 634 -9.62 -27.40 16.22
C GLN A 634 -10.70 -27.73 17.25
N VAL A 635 -11.08 -26.74 18.04
CA VAL A 635 -12.14 -26.87 19.04
C VAL A 635 -13.20 -25.84 18.75
N ASP A 636 -14.42 -26.31 18.59
CA ASP A 636 -15.60 -25.46 18.49
C ASP A 636 -16.44 -25.65 19.74
N SER A 637 -16.81 -24.56 20.40
CA SER A 637 -17.69 -24.57 21.56
C SER A 637 -18.92 -23.74 21.27
N SER A 638 -20.06 -24.17 21.77
CA SER A 638 -21.28 -23.37 21.79
C SER A 638 -21.86 -23.35 23.19
N SER A 639 -22.10 -22.13 23.68
CA SER A 639 -22.82 -21.88 24.92
C SER A 639 -24.22 -21.39 24.57
N GLN A 640 -25.23 -22.24 24.76
CA GLN A 640 -26.63 -21.83 24.78
C GLN A 640 -27.12 -21.81 26.23
N ARG A 641 -27.68 -20.68 26.66
CA ARG A 641 -28.43 -20.62 27.91
C ARG A 641 -29.86 -21.11 27.64
N VAL A 642 -30.39 -21.94 28.53
CA VAL A 642 -31.83 -22.24 28.55
C VAL A 642 -32.52 -21.05 29.21
N PRO A 643 -33.44 -20.36 28.55
CA PRO A 643 -34.05 -19.17 29.12
C PRO A 643 -34.91 -19.52 30.34
N GLU A 644 -34.80 -18.72 31.40
CA GLU A 644 -35.75 -18.75 32.52
C GLU A 644 -37.09 -18.10 32.13
N ASP A 645 -37.08 -17.21 31.13
CA ASP A 645 -38.26 -16.54 30.57
C ASP A 645 -38.46 -16.92 29.09
N PRO A 646 -39.55 -17.63 28.74
CA PRO A 646 -39.80 -18.11 27.38
C PRO A 646 -39.95 -17.01 26.31
N ASP A 647 -40.17 -15.75 26.70
CA ASP A 647 -40.32 -14.64 25.76
C ASP A 647 -39.01 -13.84 25.52
N SER A 648 -37.91 -14.20 26.19
CA SER A 648 -36.61 -13.57 25.98
C SER A 648 -35.82 -14.21 24.83
N HIS A 649 -35.29 -13.39 23.92
CA HIS A 649 -34.35 -13.81 22.88
C HIS A 649 -32.92 -13.56 23.35
N GLU A 650 -32.25 -14.55 23.94
CA GLU A 650 -30.82 -14.47 24.24
C GLU A 650 -29.96 -15.04 23.10
N LEU A 651 -28.79 -14.42 22.89
CA LEU A 651 -27.79 -14.78 21.89
C LEU A 651 -26.87 -15.88 22.45
N GLY A 652 -26.76 -17.00 21.75
CA GLY A 652 -25.71 -17.99 22.03
C GLY A 652 -24.36 -17.51 21.49
N MET A 653 -23.27 -17.79 22.22
CA MET A 653 -21.91 -17.60 21.72
C MET A 653 -21.37 -18.91 21.16
N ASN A 654 -20.82 -18.85 19.95
CA ASN A 654 -19.95 -19.88 19.41
C ASN A 654 -18.51 -19.36 19.43
N SER A 655 -17.59 -20.17 19.93
CA SER A 655 -16.17 -19.85 19.94
C SER A 655 -15.39 -20.99 19.31
N SER A 656 -14.49 -20.66 18.38
CA SER A 656 -13.59 -21.61 17.74
C SER A 656 -12.13 -21.22 18.00
N PHE A 657 -11.26 -22.19 18.28
CA PHE A 657 -9.81 -21.97 18.39
C PHE A 657 -9.02 -23.18 17.89
N THR A 658 -7.82 -22.93 17.35
CA THR A 658 -6.96 -23.97 16.75
C THR A 658 -5.54 -23.94 17.33
N PHE A 659 -5.01 -25.13 17.65
CA PHE A 659 -3.63 -25.30 18.11
C PHE A 659 -3.03 -26.63 17.64
N THR A 660 -1.70 -26.69 17.52
CA THR A 660 -0.94 -27.87 17.14
C THR A 660 -0.15 -28.42 18.32
N LEU A 661 -0.23 -29.73 18.51
CA LEU A 661 0.68 -30.51 19.35
C LEU A 661 1.79 -31.08 18.46
N GLN A 662 3.04 -30.75 18.75
CA GLN A 662 4.22 -31.30 18.08
C GLN A 662 4.93 -32.32 18.97
N GLY A 663 5.45 -33.40 18.38
CA GLY A 663 6.14 -34.45 19.14
C GLY A 663 5.19 -35.36 19.91
N LEU A 664 4.01 -35.65 19.37
CA LEU A 664 3.06 -36.60 19.95
C LEU A 664 3.66 -38.00 20.08
N GLY A 665 3.47 -38.60 21.24
CA GLY A 665 4.07 -39.86 21.65
C GLY A 665 5.45 -39.72 22.28
N THR A 666 6.04 -38.52 22.29
CA THR A 666 7.29 -38.23 23.00
C THR A 666 7.02 -37.77 24.45
N PRO A 667 8.00 -37.82 25.36
CA PRO A 667 7.84 -37.34 26.73
C PRO A 667 7.51 -35.84 26.83
N ASP A 668 7.96 -35.07 25.84
CA ASP A 668 7.96 -33.59 25.86
C ASP A 668 7.25 -33.01 24.61
N PRO A 669 5.92 -33.18 24.47
CA PRO A 669 5.20 -32.57 23.35
C PRO A 669 5.15 -31.04 23.50
N VAL A 670 5.30 -30.32 22.37
CA VAL A 670 5.25 -28.85 22.31
C VAL A 670 3.88 -28.41 21.80
N VAL A 671 3.22 -27.50 22.52
CA VAL A 671 1.94 -26.90 22.08
C VAL A 671 2.21 -25.57 21.38
N ARG A 672 1.69 -25.42 20.16
CA ARG A 672 1.76 -24.19 19.38
C ARG A 672 0.35 -23.70 19.07
N LEU A 673 0.02 -22.46 19.43
CA LEU A 673 -1.27 -21.85 19.08
C LEU A 673 -1.19 -21.36 17.62
N ASP A 674 -2.09 -21.84 16.75
CA ASP A 674 -1.98 -21.59 15.30
C ASP A 674 -2.97 -20.56 14.77
N ASP A 675 -4.15 -20.40 15.37
CA ASP A 675 -5.16 -19.47 14.85
C ASP A 675 -6.03 -18.88 15.98
N TRP A 676 -5.66 -17.68 16.45
CA TRP A 676 -6.34 -16.94 17.52
C TRP A 676 -7.43 -15.98 17.00
N ASP A 677 -7.40 -15.63 15.71
CA ASP A 677 -8.25 -14.56 15.15
C ASP A 677 -9.72 -14.99 14.87
N ALA A 678 -10.09 -16.25 15.11
CA ALA A 678 -11.38 -16.84 14.72
C ALA A 678 -12.51 -16.77 15.78
N LEU A 679 -12.31 -16.04 16.89
CA LEU A 679 -13.21 -16.10 18.06
C LEU A 679 -14.62 -15.49 17.85
N PHE A 680 -14.93 -14.83 16.71
CA PHE A 680 -16.21 -14.13 16.51
C PHE A 680 -16.81 -14.19 15.08
N SER A 681 -16.75 -15.34 14.37
CA SER A 681 -17.24 -15.42 12.98
C SER A 681 -18.72 -15.79 12.77
N SER A 682 -19.57 -15.88 13.81
CA SER A 682 -20.99 -16.22 13.60
C SER A 682 -21.97 -15.44 14.50
N THR A 683 -22.46 -14.30 14.01
CA THR A 683 -23.74 -13.73 14.47
C THR A 683 -24.59 -13.34 13.25
N PRO A 684 -25.88 -13.72 13.13
CA PRO A 684 -26.70 -13.38 11.97
C PRO A 684 -27.12 -11.90 11.99
N ARG A 685 -27.07 -11.23 10.83
CA ARG A 685 -27.53 -9.83 10.66
C ARG A 685 -29.06 -9.72 10.81
N ARG A 686 -29.54 -8.95 11.78
CA ARG A 686 -30.88 -8.32 11.74
C ARG A 686 -30.81 -6.80 11.99
N ARG A 687 -31.75 -6.11 11.32
CA ARG A 687 -32.00 -4.66 11.27
C ARG A 687 -31.98 -3.99 12.65
N ILE A 688 -31.24 -2.88 12.76
CA ILE A 688 -31.52 -1.83 13.75
C ILE A 688 -32.28 -0.73 13.01
N VAL A 689 -33.53 -0.53 13.41
CA VAL A 689 -34.36 0.64 13.09
C VAL A 689 -34.29 1.56 14.32
N ASP A 690 -34.05 2.85 14.08
CA ASP A 690 -34.19 4.01 14.97
C ASP A 690 -34.10 3.78 16.50
N MET A 691 -33.00 4.27 17.09
CA MET A 691 -32.94 4.59 18.52
C MET A 691 -32.83 6.10 18.73
N ASP A 692 -33.82 6.59 19.50
CA ASP A 692 -34.19 7.97 19.77
C ASP A 692 -33.16 8.74 20.60
N GLN A 693 -33.00 10.04 20.29
CA GLN A 693 -32.07 11.00 20.91
C GLN A 693 -32.40 11.34 22.38
N ALA A 694 -33.44 10.74 22.98
CA ALA A 694 -33.92 11.11 24.30
C ALA A 694 -33.11 10.52 25.48
N ASN A 695 -32.32 9.46 25.28
CA ASN A 695 -31.65 8.76 26.40
C ASN A 695 -30.21 9.22 26.72
N LEU A 696 -29.62 10.13 25.94
CA LEU A 696 -28.26 10.66 26.19
C LEU A 696 -28.22 11.92 27.08
N ARG A 697 -29.34 12.35 27.68
CA ARG A 697 -29.45 13.63 28.39
C ARG A 697 -29.56 13.57 29.92
N ARG A 698 -29.27 12.44 30.58
CA ARG A 698 -29.30 12.41 32.05
C ARG A 698 -28.14 11.60 32.65
N GLY A 699 -27.14 12.34 33.12
CA GLY A 699 -26.15 11.88 34.08
C GLY A 699 -25.25 13.06 34.49
N PRO A 700 -25.58 13.78 35.59
CA PRO A 700 -24.66 14.70 36.22
C PRO A 700 -23.80 13.90 37.21
N ASP A 701 -22.48 14.06 37.11
CA ASP A 701 -21.43 13.79 38.13
C ASP A 701 -20.19 13.16 37.46
N PHE A 702 -19.31 14.03 36.96
CA PHE A 702 -17.89 13.72 36.88
C PHE A 702 -17.18 14.73 37.79
N ALA A 703 -16.87 14.29 39.01
CA ALA A 703 -16.12 15.06 39.98
C ALA A 703 -14.66 15.21 39.52
N SER A 704 -14.14 16.43 39.64
CA SER A 704 -12.87 16.93 39.11
C SER A 704 -11.60 16.54 39.90
N ASP A 705 -11.65 15.58 40.83
CA ASP A 705 -10.61 15.47 41.88
C ASP A 705 -9.83 14.14 41.96
N SER A 706 -10.04 13.17 41.07
CA SER A 706 -9.15 12.00 41.00
C SER A 706 -7.90 12.31 40.17
N ARG A 707 -6.94 12.98 40.83
CA ARG A 707 -5.52 13.11 40.52
C ARG A 707 -5.01 12.15 39.43
N LEU A 708 -4.53 12.74 38.34
CA LEU A 708 -3.57 12.22 37.37
C LEU A 708 -2.18 11.87 37.98
N GLU A 709 -2.09 11.59 39.29
CA GLU A 709 -0.84 11.16 39.94
C GLU A 709 -0.58 9.66 39.71
N ALA A 710 -1.63 8.84 39.46
CA ALA A 710 -1.48 7.38 39.36
C ALA A 710 -0.80 6.88 38.07
N MET A 711 -0.73 7.69 37.01
CA MET A 711 -0.08 7.30 35.74
C MET A 711 1.42 7.63 35.67
N PHE A 712 1.95 8.47 36.56
CA PHE A 712 3.36 8.86 36.55
C PHE A 712 4.24 8.04 37.51
N ASP A 713 3.64 7.16 38.31
CA ASP A 713 4.36 6.30 39.27
C ASP A 713 4.86 4.98 38.63
N THR A 714 4.36 4.63 37.43
CA THR A 714 4.85 3.48 36.65
C THR A 714 5.79 3.94 35.54
N GLN A 715 7.09 3.88 35.84
CA GLN A 715 8.24 4.10 34.94
C GLN A 715 8.17 5.37 34.08
N LEU A 716 8.68 6.48 34.64
CA LEU A 716 9.02 7.67 33.88
C LEU A 716 9.79 7.30 32.59
N PRO A 717 9.53 7.98 31.46
CA PRO A 717 10.33 7.84 30.25
C PRO A 717 11.82 7.95 30.58
N ASN A 718 12.64 7.11 29.95
CA ASN A 718 14.08 7.07 30.23
C ASN A 718 14.70 8.45 29.92
N ARG A 719 14.92 9.24 30.97
CA ARG A 719 15.43 10.62 30.89
C ARG A 719 16.74 10.71 30.12
N ASP A 720 17.60 9.71 30.23
CA ASP A 720 18.87 9.66 29.52
C ASP A 720 18.66 9.44 28.01
N ALA A 721 17.65 8.65 27.63
CA ALA A 721 17.30 8.43 26.23
C ALA A 721 16.70 9.69 25.58
N ILE A 722 15.80 10.39 26.28
CA ILE A 722 15.26 11.67 25.82
C ILE A 722 16.36 12.73 25.70
N THR A 723 17.26 12.79 26.69
CA THR A 723 18.39 13.73 26.70
C THR A 723 19.36 13.46 25.54
N ALA A 724 19.71 12.19 25.30
CA ALA A 724 20.58 11.80 24.20
C ALA A 724 19.97 12.15 22.83
N ARG A 725 18.64 11.98 22.71
CA ARG A 725 17.92 12.28 21.47
C ARG A 725 17.81 13.78 21.20
N LEU A 726 17.42 14.56 22.20
CA LEU A 726 17.39 16.03 22.12
C LEU A 726 18.78 16.59 21.76
N THR A 727 19.84 16.04 22.36
CA THR A 727 21.22 16.43 22.04
C THR A 727 21.57 16.15 20.58
N THR A 728 21.19 14.97 20.07
CA THR A 728 21.48 14.56 18.69
C THR A 728 20.76 15.45 17.68
N GLU A 729 19.45 15.65 17.86
CA GLU A 729 18.64 16.43 16.94
C GLU A 729 19.02 17.93 16.99
N LEU A 730 19.33 18.46 18.18
CA LEU A 730 19.82 19.84 18.28
C LEU A 730 21.19 20.00 17.62
N THR A 731 22.10 19.03 17.77
CA THR A 731 23.40 19.07 17.09
C THR A 731 23.23 19.11 15.57
N GLU A 732 22.25 18.39 15.03
CA GLU A 732 21.97 18.42 13.60
C GLU A 732 21.33 19.74 13.16
N GLU A 733 20.41 20.30 13.94
CA GLU A 733 19.79 21.61 13.69
C GLU A 733 20.79 22.77 13.78
N LEU A 734 21.86 22.62 14.57
CA LEU A 734 22.96 23.58 14.64
C LEU A 734 23.91 23.50 13.44
N ARG A 735 23.98 22.34 12.76
CA ARG A 735 24.80 22.14 11.55
C ARG A 735 24.12 22.64 10.29
N THR A 736 22.80 22.71 10.27
CA THR A 736 22.05 23.26 9.13
C THR A 736 22.23 24.79 9.08
N ALA A 737 22.98 25.24 8.06
CA ALA A 737 23.20 26.68 7.84
C ALA A 737 21.88 27.42 7.60
N LYS A 738 21.38 28.13 8.62
CA LYS A 738 20.26 29.09 8.49
C LYS A 738 20.77 30.39 7.86
N THR A 739 19.88 31.13 7.18
CA THR A 739 20.21 32.43 6.58
C THR A 739 20.71 33.37 7.70
N PRO A 740 21.99 33.80 7.69
CA PRO A 740 22.54 34.59 8.78
C PRO A 740 21.94 35.99 8.74
N GLY A 741 21.31 36.41 9.84
CA GLY A 741 20.84 37.77 10.08
C GLY A 741 21.91 38.61 10.79
N TYR A 742 21.47 39.51 11.68
CA TYR A 742 22.34 40.41 12.44
C TYR A 742 23.39 39.64 13.26
N ARG A 743 24.67 39.86 12.96
CA ARG A 743 25.84 39.20 13.59
C ARG A 743 25.70 37.66 13.68
N GLY A 744 25.08 37.07 12.65
CA GLY A 744 24.87 35.63 12.53
C GLY A 744 23.70 35.07 13.34
N LEU A 745 22.92 35.90 14.03
CA LEU A 745 21.65 35.50 14.63
C LEU A 745 20.61 35.23 13.53
N PRO A 746 19.80 34.15 13.62
CA PRO A 746 18.76 33.87 12.63
C PRO A 746 17.68 34.96 12.60
N ASP A 747 17.19 35.33 11.40
CA ASP A 747 16.12 36.33 11.23
C ASP A 747 14.80 35.96 11.95
N GLU A 748 14.56 34.67 12.16
CA GLU A 748 13.42 34.18 12.94
C GLU A 748 13.57 34.50 14.43
N PHE A 749 14.78 34.30 14.99
CA PHE A 749 15.08 34.70 16.37
C PHE A 749 14.92 36.20 16.54
N ILE A 750 15.50 37.00 15.64
CA ILE A 750 15.41 38.46 15.72
C ILE A 750 13.96 38.91 15.74
N ARG A 751 13.09 38.27 14.95
CA ARG A 751 11.66 38.59 14.94
C ARG A 751 10.95 38.24 16.24
N ASP A 752 11.29 37.12 16.85
CA ASP A 752 10.68 36.68 18.11
C ASP A 752 11.25 37.43 19.34
N PHE A 753 12.54 37.79 19.33
CA PHE A 753 13.22 38.57 20.37
C PHE A 753 12.54 39.92 20.65
N PHE A 754 12.03 40.60 19.61
CA PHE A 754 11.29 41.86 19.77
C PHE A 754 9.78 41.69 19.98
N ARG A 755 9.28 40.46 19.99
CA ARG A 755 7.89 40.15 20.34
C ARG A 755 7.76 39.72 21.80
N ARG A 756 8.81 39.08 22.33
CA ARG A 756 8.80 38.44 23.64
C ARG A 756 10.08 38.81 24.39
N PRO A 757 9.97 39.46 25.57
CA PRO A 757 11.14 39.72 26.40
C PRO A 757 11.80 38.40 26.82
N LEU A 758 13.13 38.41 26.88
CA LEU A 758 13.97 37.32 27.39
C LEU A 758 14.64 37.78 28.68
N GLU A 759 14.60 36.97 29.72
CA GLU A 759 15.33 37.28 30.95
C GLU A 759 16.71 36.61 30.92
N VAL A 760 17.78 37.39 31.02
CA VAL A 760 19.16 36.91 31.10
C VAL A 760 19.75 37.38 32.43
N ASN A 761 20.12 36.46 33.31
CA ASN A 761 20.69 36.75 34.63
C ASN A 761 19.84 37.72 35.48
N GLY A 762 18.51 37.62 35.41
CA GLY A 762 17.61 38.52 36.14
C GLY A 762 17.34 39.87 35.48
N GLN A 763 17.90 40.10 34.29
CA GLN A 763 17.66 41.32 33.50
C GLN A 763 16.87 41.01 32.24
N THR A 764 15.86 41.82 31.95
CA THR A 764 15.02 41.63 30.76
C THR A 764 15.63 42.30 29.54
N HIS A 765 15.82 41.52 28.47
CA HIS A 765 16.29 41.94 27.15
C HIS A 765 15.16 41.76 26.12
N GLY A 766 14.91 42.77 25.29
CA GLY A 766 13.76 42.81 24.38
C GLY A 766 12.56 43.58 24.94
N THR A 767 11.48 43.72 24.17
CA THR A 767 10.29 44.49 24.57
C THR A 767 9.00 43.89 24.00
N HIS A 768 7.84 44.32 24.50
CA HIS A 768 6.51 43.93 23.98
C HIS A 768 6.05 44.76 22.75
N GLY A 769 6.95 45.50 22.09
CA GLY A 769 6.59 46.44 21.04
C GLY A 769 6.43 45.83 19.63
N GLY A 770 6.93 44.61 19.40
CA GLY A 770 7.09 44.08 18.04
C GLY A 770 8.26 44.75 17.28
N VAL A 771 8.85 44.03 16.33
CA VAL A 771 10.06 44.43 15.57
C VAL A 771 9.94 45.81 14.88
N ASN A 772 8.72 46.22 14.53
CA ASN A 772 8.46 47.46 13.80
C ASN A 772 8.36 48.72 14.69
N SER A 773 8.36 48.55 16.01
CA SER A 773 8.29 49.68 16.96
C SER A 773 9.65 50.29 17.30
N PHE A 774 10.74 49.76 16.72
CA PHE A 774 12.12 50.20 16.96
C PHE A 774 12.79 50.62 15.66
N THR A 775 13.59 51.68 15.73
CA THR A 775 14.52 52.02 14.65
C THR A 775 15.60 50.94 14.51
N GLU A 776 16.26 50.89 13.37
CA GLU A 776 17.33 49.90 13.12
C GLU A 776 18.50 50.03 14.11
N ALA A 777 18.82 51.25 14.53
CA ALA A 777 19.83 51.52 15.55
C ALA A 777 19.41 50.96 16.92
N GLU A 778 18.19 51.26 17.38
CA GLU A 778 17.67 50.72 18.64
C GLU A 778 17.58 49.18 18.62
N ARG A 779 17.21 48.58 17.48
CA ARG A 779 17.23 47.12 17.33
C ARG A 779 18.64 46.55 17.47
N SER A 780 19.63 47.21 16.87
CA SER A 780 21.03 46.80 16.98
C SER A 780 21.52 46.90 18.42
N ASP A 781 21.23 48.00 19.12
CA ASP A 781 21.61 48.20 20.52
C ASP A 781 21.00 47.15 21.45
N HIS A 782 19.73 46.79 21.24
CA HIS A 782 19.06 45.75 22.03
C HIS A 782 19.63 44.35 21.76
N LEU A 783 20.00 44.04 20.52
CA LEU A 783 20.61 42.76 20.16
C LEU A 783 22.06 42.67 20.66
N ASP A 784 22.84 43.76 20.56
CA ASP A 784 24.20 43.82 21.10
C ASP A 784 24.19 43.68 22.63
N ALA A 785 23.26 44.34 23.33
CA ALA A 785 23.09 44.18 24.77
C ALA A 785 22.75 42.74 25.17
N PHE A 786 21.95 42.03 24.37
CA PHE A 786 21.70 40.60 24.57
C PHE A 786 22.95 39.75 24.32
N ILE A 787 23.67 40.00 23.21
CA ILE A 787 24.91 39.29 22.86
C ILE A 787 25.94 39.42 23.99
N ASP A 788 26.10 40.62 24.53
CA ASP A 788 27.02 40.89 25.64
C ASP A 788 26.56 40.19 26.93
N ALA A 789 25.26 40.22 27.23
CA ALA A 789 24.69 39.61 28.44
C ALA A 789 24.84 38.08 28.48
N VAL A 790 24.81 37.41 27.32
CA VAL A 790 25.00 35.95 27.23
C VAL A 790 26.47 35.54 27.03
N GLY A 791 27.40 36.50 27.03
CA GLY A 791 28.83 36.24 27.00
C GLY A 791 29.47 36.17 25.60
N GLY A 792 28.79 36.67 24.55
CA GLY A 792 29.36 36.84 23.20
C GLY A 792 28.52 36.25 22.06
N GLU A 793 28.94 36.53 20.82
CA GLU A 793 28.20 36.16 19.60
C GLU A 793 27.99 34.65 19.42
N SER A 794 28.94 33.84 19.89
CA SER A 794 28.87 32.38 19.75
C SER A 794 27.74 31.82 20.63
N GLN A 795 27.72 32.22 21.90
CA GLN A 795 26.70 31.88 22.87
C GLN A 795 25.34 32.40 22.42
N ALA A 796 25.28 33.65 21.96
CA ALA A 796 24.07 34.25 21.43
C ALA A 796 23.50 33.48 20.23
N ARG A 797 24.35 33.00 19.31
CA ARG A 797 23.92 32.18 18.18
C ARG A 797 23.38 30.82 18.59
N HIS A 798 24.03 30.15 19.54
CA HIS A 798 23.54 28.87 20.05
C HIS A 798 22.19 29.04 20.75
N ILE A 799 22.06 30.04 21.63
CA ILE A 799 20.80 30.38 22.30
C ILE A 799 19.72 30.76 21.28
N ALA A 800 20.05 31.56 20.27
CA ALA A 800 19.11 31.98 19.23
C ALA A 800 18.67 30.83 18.30
N THR A 801 19.51 29.82 18.11
CA THR A 801 19.15 28.63 17.34
C THR A 801 18.25 27.70 18.15
N MET A 802 18.40 27.72 19.48
CA MET A 802 17.48 27.08 20.42
C MET A 802 16.26 27.94 20.78
N THR A 803 15.80 28.77 19.85
CA THR A 803 14.52 29.44 20.03
C THR A 803 13.41 28.45 20.24
N TYR A 804 12.39 28.92 20.94
CA TYR A 804 11.16 28.20 21.22
C TYR A 804 10.58 27.42 20.03
N GLN A 805 10.55 27.98 18.82
CA GLN A 805 9.96 27.27 17.68
C GLN A 805 10.76 26.01 17.31
N ASN A 806 12.09 26.07 17.43
CA ASN A 806 12.95 24.92 17.17
C ASN A 806 12.90 23.94 18.34
N MET A 807 13.00 24.42 19.58
CA MET A 807 12.99 23.55 20.76
C MET A 807 11.64 22.90 21.04
N PHE A 808 10.54 23.64 20.88
CA PHE A 808 9.20 23.08 20.99
C PHE A 808 8.94 22.09 19.86
N GLY A 809 9.31 22.41 18.61
CA GLY A 809 9.19 21.46 17.49
C GLY A 809 10.02 20.19 17.70
N LEU A 810 11.26 20.34 18.16
CA LEU A 810 12.15 19.23 18.51
C LEU A 810 11.59 18.39 19.65
N MET A 811 11.08 19.03 20.70
CA MET A 811 10.44 18.34 21.81
C MET A 811 9.15 17.65 21.42
N ASP A 812 8.29 18.30 20.65
CA ASP A 812 7.04 17.73 20.17
C ASP A 812 7.37 16.48 19.34
N VAL A 813 8.35 16.56 18.43
CA VAL A 813 8.85 15.38 17.68
C VAL A 813 9.43 14.29 18.58
N VAL A 814 10.21 14.65 19.59
CA VAL A 814 10.84 13.66 20.50
C VAL A 814 9.80 13.01 21.42
N LEU A 815 8.83 13.77 21.92
CA LEU A 815 7.78 13.32 22.84
C LEU A 815 6.65 12.60 22.11
N THR A 816 6.21 13.05 20.94
CA THR A 816 5.18 12.34 20.14
C THR A 816 5.64 10.98 19.66
N GLN A 817 6.95 10.76 19.62
CA GLN A 817 7.54 9.46 19.32
C GLN A 817 7.81 8.62 20.57
N ASP A 818 7.58 9.17 21.77
CA ASP A 818 7.55 8.40 23.00
C ASP A 818 6.16 7.73 23.15
N PRO A 819 6.09 6.39 23.20
CA PRO A 819 4.84 5.65 23.22
C PRO A 819 3.91 6.03 24.38
N ALA A 820 4.46 6.48 25.51
CA ALA A 820 3.67 6.86 26.69
C ALA A 820 2.94 8.20 26.51
N VAL A 821 3.49 9.10 25.69
CA VAL A 821 2.93 10.46 25.46
C VAL A 821 1.93 10.47 24.30
N GLY A 822 2.11 9.59 23.30
CA GLY A 822 1.22 9.47 22.14
C GLY A 822 -0.27 9.24 22.48
N VAL A 823 -0.56 8.56 23.59
CA VAL A 823 -1.94 8.31 24.05
C VAL A 823 -2.62 9.60 24.54
N MET A 824 -1.88 10.48 25.22
CA MET A 824 -2.40 11.77 25.68
C MET A 824 -2.60 12.75 24.51
N GLU A 825 -1.69 12.72 23.55
CA GLU A 825 -1.78 13.46 22.29
C GLU A 825 -3.00 13.06 21.45
N GLU A 826 -3.32 11.77 21.35
CA GLU A 826 -4.49 11.28 20.61
C GLU A 826 -5.81 11.76 21.25
N ALA A 827 -5.90 11.74 22.59
CA ALA A 827 -7.02 12.31 23.33
C ALA A 827 -7.12 13.84 23.14
N PHE A 828 -5.98 14.53 23.15
CA PHE A 828 -5.92 15.98 22.93
C PHE A 828 -6.26 16.37 21.49
N ALA A 829 -5.76 15.65 20.48
CA ALA A 829 -5.91 15.92 19.05
C ALA A 829 -7.37 15.83 18.56
N ASN A 830 -8.20 15.01 19.21
CA ASN A 830 -9.60 14.83 18.85
C ASN A 830 -10.51 16.07 19.09
N HIS A 831 -10.03 17.11 19.78
CA HIS A 831 -10.75 18.39 19.90
C HIS A 831 -10.51 19.30 18.68
N ARG A 832 -11.58 19.82 18.04
CA ARG A 832 -11.53 20.58 16.78
C ARG A 832 -11.51 22.10 17.02
N SER A 833 -10.37 22.67 17.40
CA SER A 833 -10.17 24.13 17.47
C SER A 833 -8.75 24.52 17.05
N ASN A 834 -8.57 25.79 16.65
CA ASN A 834 -7.27 26.35 16.28
C ASN A 834 -6.36 26.43 17.51
N PHE A 835 -5.08 26.07 17.32
CA PHE A 835 -4.08 26.14 18.39
C PHE A 835 -3.51 27.55 18.49
N SER A 836 -3.44 28.07 19.71
CA SER A 836 -2.58 29.21 20.07
C SER A 836 -1.54 28.71 21.05
N THR A 837 -0.26 28.73 20.67
CA THR A 837 0.81 28.39 21.60
C THR A 837 1.57 29.65 22.00
N ASP A 838 1.46 30.02 23.26
CA ASP A 838 2.13 31.17 23.85
C ASP A 838 3.20 30.72 24.83
N ILE A 839 4.38 31.32 24.74
CA ILE A 839 5.38 31.21 25.79
C ILE A 839 4.97 32.19 26.87
N ALA A 840 4.86 31.71 28.11
CA ALA A 840 4.62 32.59 29.24
C ALA A 840 5.92 33.28 29.67
N ASN A 841 7.05 32.55 29.71
CA ASN A 841 8.35 33.11 30.06
C ASN A 841 9.54 32.28 29.51
N LEU A 842 10.66 32.93 29.20
CA LEU A 842 11.93 32.27 28.87
C LEU A 842 13.05 32.99 29.64
N SER A 843 13.66 32.26 30.57
CA SER A 843 14.74 32.78 31.41
C SER A 843 16.03 31.99 31.22
N ILE A 844 17.15 32.70 31.26
CA ILE A 844 18.47 32.22 30.93
C ILE A 844 19.41 32.64 32.07
N THR A 845 20.10 31.68 32.67
CA THR A 845 21.14 31.93 33.67
C THR A 845 22.48 31.47 33.12
N THR A 846 23.38 32.42 32.89
CA THR A 846 24.75 32.13 32.42
C THR A 846 25.68 31.90 33.60
N HIS A 847 26.56 30.92 33.50
CA HIS A 847 27.54 30.58 34.54
C HIS A 847 28.95 31.00 34.14
N GLN A 848 29.83 31.17 35.13
CA GLN A 848 31.23 31.59 34.91
C GLN A 848 32.05 30.56 34.11
N ASP A 849 31.64 29.30 34.11
CA ASP A 849 32.25 28.20 33.35
C ASP A 849 31.80 28.16 31.88
N GLY A 850 30.92 29.08 31.47
CA GLY A 850 30.38 29.16 30.12
C GLY A 850 29.15 28.27 29.89
N ASN A 851 28.68 27.54 30.92
CA ASN A 851 27.41 26.82 30.85
C ASN A 851 26.23 27.78 30.94
N VAL A 852 25.10 27.37 30.38
CA VAL A 852 23.88 28.18 30.37
C VAL A 852 22.71 27.30 30.80
N ASP A 853 22.04 27.68 31.88
CA ASP A 853 20.78 27.09 32.29
C ASP A 853 19.63 27.85 31.63
N VAL A 854 18.71 27.11 31.01
CA VAL A 854 17.55 27.67 30.33
C VAL A 854 16.29 27.09 30.97
N HIS A 855 15.40 27.99 31.36
CA HIS A 855 14.08 27.66 31.89
C HIS A 855 13.01 28.26 30.98
N LEU A 856 12.13 27.41 30.47
CA LEU A 856 11.07 27.76 29.53
C LEU A 856 9.70 27.39 30.11
N ASP A 857 8.86 28.40 30.33
CA ASP A 857 7.45 28.23 30.64
C ASP A 857 6.59 28.36 29.39
N PHE A 858 5.78 27.35 29.08
CA PHE A 858 4.90 27.36 27.92
C PHE A 858 3.44 27.14 28.31
N ARG A 859 2.55 27.79 27.56
CA ARG A 859 1.10 27.67 27.65
C ARG A 859 0.51 27.48 26.25
N GLN A 860 -0.01 26.29 26.00
CA GLN A 860 -0.76 25.99 24.79
C GLN A 860 -2.25 26.05 25.07
N GLN A 861 -2.96 26.96 24.41
CA GLN A 861 -4.42 27.08 24.52
C GLN A 861 -5.10 26.43 23.32
N LYS A 862 -6.15 25.64 23.59
CA LYS A 862 -6.93 24.92 22.58
C LYS A 862 -8.41 25.32 22.62
N GLY A 863 -8.68 26.61 22.36
CA GLY A 863 -10.04 27.14 22.21
C GLY A 863 -10.95 27.00 23.45
N GLU A 864 -12.06 27.74 23.45
CA GLU A 864 -13.14 27.58 24.43
C GLU A 864 -14.17 26.58 23.89
N ALA A 865 -14.52 25.59 24.70
CA ALA A 865 -15.73 24.78 24.52
C ALA A 865 -16.54 24.88 25.80
N ASP A 866 -17.79 25.35 25.69
CA ASP A 866 -18.75 25.47 26.79
C ASP A 866 -18.24 26.24 28.05
N GLY A 867 -17.41 27.27 27.85
CA GLY A 867 -16.91 28.12 28.93
C GLY A 867 -15.73 27.55 29.72
N TYR A 868 -15.16 26.41 29.28
CA TYR A 868 -13.93 25.85 29.84
C TYR A 868 -12.81 25.95 28.80
N GLU A 869 -11.66 26.49 29.22
CA GLU A 869 -10.45 26.57 28.38
C GLU A 869 -9.65 25.27 28.54
N PHE A 870 -9.57 24.46 27.48
CA PHE A 870 -8.67 23.30 27.47
C PHE A 870 -7.26 23.74 27.06
N GLY A 871 -6.23 23.39 27.83
CA GLY A 871 -4.86 23.78 27.51
C GLY A 871 -3.78 22.87 28.09
N LYS A 872 -2.55 23.01 27.56
CA LYS A 872 -1.33 22.44 28.12
C LYS A 872 -0.56 23.57 28.81
N ASN A 873 -0.19 23.42 30.07
CA ASN A 873 0.75 24.31 30.75
C ASN A 873 1.93 23.47 31.23
N GLY A 874 3.14 23.97 31.12
CA GLY A 874 4.30 23.24 31.61
C GLY A 874 5.55 24.08 31.62
N PHE A 875 6.61 23.49 32.16
CA PHE A 875 7.94 24.08 32.16
C PHE A 875 8.98 23.06 31.71
N LEU A 876 10.11 23.59 31.25
CA LEU A 876 11.28 22.84 30.82
C LEU A 876 12.56 23.50 31.31
N ASP A 877 13.36 22.71 32.02
CA ASP A 877 14.68 23.08 32.48
C ASP A 877 15.73 22.25 31.76
N PHE A 878 16.71 22.90 31.15
CA PHE A 878 17.86 22.22 30.57
C PHE A 878 19.12 23.06 30.70
N ARG A 879 20.25 22.36 30.84
CA ARG A 879 21.58 22.95 30.87
C ARG A 879 22.27 22.72 29.54
N LEU A 880 22.87 23.78 29.03
CA LEU A 880 23.77 23.73 27.90
C LEU A 880 25.20 23.75 28.40
N SER A 881 26.00 22.88 27.81
CA SER A 881 27.44 22.84 28.01
C SER A 881 28.15 22.77 26.67
N ASP A 882 29.44 23.10 26.68
CA ASP A 882 30.30 23.06 25.48
C ASP A 882 29.82 23.98 24.33
N LEU A 883 29.20 25.12 24.66
CA LEU A 883 28.67 26.13 23.72
C LEU A 883 29.74 26.81 22.83
N ASN A 884 31.02 26.48 23.00
CA ASN A 884 32.10 26.94 22.14
C ASN A 884 32.58 25.85 21.17
N THR A 885 31.84 24.75 21.06
CA THR A 885 32.14 23.61 20.19
C THR A 885 31.03 23.41 19.16
N ASP A 886 31.33 22.70 18.09
CA ASP A 886 30.36 22.35 17.04
C ASP A 886 29.34 21.27 17.49
N ALA A 887 29.36 20.88 18.77
CA ALA A 887 28.52 19.83 19.34
C ALA A 887 28.15 20.17 20.80
N PRO A 888 27.35 21.22 21.03
CA PRO A 888 26.93 21.55 22.39
C PRO A 888 26.08 20.43 22.98
N ALA A 889 26.35 20.12 24.25
CA ALA A 889 25.61 19.09 24.97
C ALA A 889 24.42 19.71 25.71
N VAL A 890 23.25 19.08 25.56
CA VAL A 890 22.02 19.45 26.27
C VAL A 890 21.75 18.43 27.35
N GLN A 891 21.58 18.89 28.57
CA GLN A 891 21.17 18.06 29.68
C GLN A 891 19.80 18.52 30.18
N LEU A 892 18.76 17.70 29.98
CA LEU A 892 17.43 17.97 30.55
C LEU A 892 17.52 17.87 32.08
N GLN A 893 17.30 19.00 32.76
CA GLN A 893 17.37 19.12 34.22
C GLN A 893 16.03 18.84 34.90
N GLY A 894 14.93 19.17 34.24
CA GLY A 894 13.58 19.00 34.74
C GLY A 894 12.56 19.30 33.66
N TRP A 895 11.37 18.73 33.77
CA TRP A 895 10.22 19.10 32.98
C TRP A 895 8.95 18.73 33.74
N ASP A 896 7.89 19.50 33.54
CA ASP A 896 6.55 19.17 34.00
C ASP A 896 5.54 19.63 32.96
N MET A 897 4.48 18.85 32.78
CA MET A 897 3.43 19.15 31.82
C MET A 897 2.07 18.74 32.37
N HIS A 898 1.21 19.75 32.54
CA HIS A 898 -0.15 19.58 33.00
C HIS A 898 -1.13 19.75 31.85
N TYR A 899 -1.98 18.74 31.67
CA TYR A 899 -3.15 18.79 30.81
C TYR A 899 -4.37 19.07 31.66
N GLY A 900 -5.10 20.14 31.37
CA GLY A 900 -6.28 20.47 32.17
C GLY A 900 -7.23 21.48 31.53
N THR A 901 -8.44 21.53 32.09
CA THR A 901 -9.39 22.63 31.91
C THR A 901 -8.99 23.76 32.84
N ASN A 902 -8.58 24.91 32.32
CA ASN A 902 -8.48 26.11 33.15
C ASN A 902 -9.90 26.53 33.56
N ALA A 903 -10.09 26.91 34.82
CA ALA A 903 -11.33 27.54 35.25
C ALA A 903 -11.59 28.80 34.40
N PRO A 904 -12.86 29.12 34.09
CA PRO A 904 -13.19 30.34 33.35
C PRO A 904 -12.55 31.56 34.02
N ARG A 905 -11.91 32.43 33.22
CA ARG A 905 -11.38 33.72 33.70
C ARG A 905 -12.54 34.57 34.24
N GLU A 906 -12.47 34.98 35.51
CA GLU A 906 -13.30 36.08 36.03
C GLU A 906 -12.89 37.44 35.42
#